data_AF-A0AAV9HWU5-F1
#
_entry.id   AF-A0AAV9HWU5-F1
#
_cell.length_a   1.000
_cell.length_b   1.000
_cell.length_c   1.000
_cell.angle_alpha   90.00
_cell.angle_beta   90.00
_cell.angle_gamma   90.00
#
_symmetry.space_group_name_H-M   'P 1'
#
loop_
_entity.id
_entity.type
_entity.pdbx_description
1 polymer ?
#
loop_
_entity_poly.entity_id
_entity_poly.type
_entity_poly.pdbx_seq_one_letter_code
_entity_poly.pdbx_strand_id
1 'polypeptide(L)'
;MADSKPPVSFIGLGAMGFGMATHLIKQGYAVTGFDVWGPTLKRFEEAGGISATTPAETVAGKDYSVVMVATAQQAQSVLLDGPNPAVPALPQGAVVLLCSTVPSEYVQGLQAQLQSIGRGDILLVDSPVSGGAARAADGTLSIMAGGSDAALEKGRALLAELSDPKKLYIVQGGIGAGSNMKMVHQVLAANQILSASESMGFADRLGVDLAKAQQAVLSSDAWHWMFEHRTPRIFTQFQPVASAVQIIVKDTGIITAEGRRSGFPTPMTSAAEQVYFTAIGRGYAGDDDSSLVRLYTEGKDKVGPVHGSAQSEEEKLALVVGLTKGVLLASAAESLAFAHTVKLDLNQVFELCVNAAGGSKVLEKLGPAIIAELHGEKAAASEADLEGIVRGLQAAVEEAQRIKTPLFLGSQALNILRRVTRSSQGLSVGAVEIVRNHFFNHGKPESDKAEAAKCHLCQIRTFATHKSLPIAIINEVDKEFLKPNFRFIDHSIAADDVPVIEDSFRTGCGCEEDEDCMYGTCQCLDEMAPGSDEEESMDGLPAKRRKRFAYYSSGSRAGLLRSRILNSQEPIYECHQGCGCSNLCPNRVVERGRTVPLTIFRTQDRGWGVKCPVDIKKGQFIDRYLGEIITSEEANRRRAEATVASRKDVYLFALDKFSDPESPDPLLRLDPLEVDGEWMSGPTRFINHSCEPNMRIFARVGDKVDKHLHDLALFAIEDIAAGEELTFDYTGGRERELDQDVHDPEKAKDMTICLCGAPRCRGFLW
;
A
#
# COMPACT_ATOMS: atom_id res chain seq x y z
N MET A 1 -40.31 47.84 34.60
CA MET A 1 -40.40 46.38 34.78
C MET A 1 -39.28 45.80 33.94
N ALA A 2 -38.30 45.13 34.54
CA ALA A 2 -37.27 44.45 33.75
C ALA A 2 -38.00 43.40 32.91
N ASP A 3 -37.80 43.40 31.58
CA ASP A 3 -38.43 42.42 30.68
C ASP A 3 -38.10 41.01 31.18
N SER A 4 -39.13 40.27 31.58
CA SER A 4 -38.99 38.89 32.06
C SER A 4 -38.41 38.03 30.95
N LYS A 5 -37.34 37.27 31.23
CA LYS A 5 -36.75 36.32 30.28
C LYS A 5 -37.82 35.32 29.79
N PRO A 6 -37.81 34.91 28.51
CA PRO A 6 -38.80 33.99 27.98
C PRO A 6 -38.69 32.60 28.64
N PRO A 7 -39.80 31.84 28.77
CA PRO A 7 -39.74 30.46 29.24
C PRO A 7 -39.05 29.55 28.20
N VAL A 8 -38.28 28.58 28.69
CA VAL A 8 -37.47 27.66 27.86
C VAL A 8 -37.79 26.22 28.21
N SER A 9 -37.98 25.35 27.22
CA SER A 9 -37.98 23.89 27.42
C SER A 9 -36.59 23.30 27.27
N PHE A 10 -36.29 22.28 28.05
CA PHE A 10 -35.01 21.58 28.03
C PHE A 10 -35.22 20.06 28.05
N ILE A 11 -34.92 19.39 26.95
CA ILE A 11 -35.06 17.93 26.82
C ILE A 11 -33.66 17.31 26.87
N GLY A 12 -33.45 16.43 27.84
CA GLY A 12 -32.17 15.77 28.13
C GLY A 12 -31.38 16.52 29.21
N LEU A 13 -31.37 15.97 30.41
CA LEU A 13 -30.71 16.52 31.61
C LEU A 13 -29.51 15.65 32.02
N GLY A 14 -28.85 14.99 31.06
CA GLY A 14 -27.56 14.33 31.29
C GLY A 14 -26.47 15.31 31.73
N ALA A 15 -25.21 14.85 31.85
CA ALA A 15 -24.12 15.67 32.41
C ALA A 15 -23.98 17.07 31.78
N MET A 16 -24.06 17.17 30.44
CA MET A 16 -24.04 18.45 29.71
C MET A 16 -25.36 19.22 29.87
N GLY A 17 -26.48 18.56 29.62
CA GLY A 17 -27.81 19.18 29.62
C GLY A 17 -28.20 19.76 30.98
N PHE A 18 -27.88 19.06 32.07
CA PHE A 18 -28.09 19.55 33.43
C PHE A 18 -27.32 20.86 33.69
N GLY A 19 -26.05 20.92 33.30
CA GLY A 19 -25.23 22.13 33.44
C GLY A 19 -25.85 23.31 32.69
N MET A 20 -26.22 23.10 31.42
CA MET A 20 -26.86 24.13 30.61
C MET A 20 -28.21 24.60 31.17
N ALA A 21 -29.08 23.67 31.55
CA ALA A 21 -30.41 23.99 32.08
C ALA A 21 -30.32 24.76 33.40
N THR A 22 -29.42 24.36 34.30
CA THR A 22 -29.21 25.06 35.58
C THR A 22 -28.50 26.40 35.41
N HIS A 23 -27.65 26.57 34.40
CA HIS A 23 -27.13 27.88 34.02
C HIS A 23 -28.26 28.83 33.61
N LEU A 24 -29.18 28.38 32.75
CA LEU A 24 -30.33 29.20 32.34
C LEU A 24 -31.21 29.60 33.53
N ILE A 25 -31.44 28.71 34.49
CA ILE A 25 -32.16 29.04 35.74
C ILE A 25 -31.43 30.17 36.49
N LYS A 26 -30.10 30.07 36.66
CA LYS A 26 -29.30 31.12 37.32
C LYS A 26 -29.38 32.46 36.60
N GLN A 27 -29.51 32.46 35.27
CA GLN A 27 -29.68 33.68 34.46
C GLN A 27 -31.12 34.23 34.46
N GLY A 28 -32.03 33.59 35.21
CA GLY A 28 -33.39 34.06 35.43
C GLY A 28 -34.42 33.56 34.42
N TYR A 29 -34.10 32.53 33.62
CA TYR A 29 -35.09 31.88 32.75
C TYR A 29 -35.98 30.92 33.54
N ALA A 30 -37.27 30.88 33.21
CA ALA A 30 -38.16 29.81 33.66
C ALA A 30 -37.94 28.57 32.79
N VAL A 31 -37.28 27.54 33.33
CA VAL A 31 -36.90 26.34 32.57
C VAL A 31 -37.78 25.14 32.95
N THR A 32 -38.45 24.55 31.97
CA THR A 32 -39.12 23.25 32.13
C THR A 32 -38.26 22.15 31.51
N GLY A 33 -37.91 21.14 32.30
CA GLY A 33 -36.97 20.09 31.94
C GLY A 33 -37.61 18.70 31.88
N PHE A 34 -37.12 17.86 30.97
CA PHE A 34 -37.46 16.45 30.89
C PHE A 34 -36.22 15.58 30.67
N ASP A 35 -36.18 14.43 31.34
CA ASP A 35 -35.19 13.37 31.16
C ASP A 35 -35.86 12.02 31.46
N VAL A 36 -35.39 10.97 30.81
CA VAL A 36 -35.90 9.61 31.04
C VAL A 36 -35.48 9.05 32.40
N TRP A 37 -34.46 9.63 33.02
CA TRP A 37 -33.93 9.23 34.32
C TRP A 37 -34.52 10.07 35.45
N GLY A 38 -35.49 9.50 36.18
CA GLY A 38 -36.22 10.16 37.27
C GLY A 38 -35.35 10.84 38.34
N PRO A 39 -34.22 10.25 38.81
CA PRO A 39 -33.34 10.91 39.76
C PRO A 39 -32.76 12.24 39.27
N THR A 40 -32.53 12.39 37.96
CA THR A 40 -32.06 13.65 37.37
C THR A 40 -33.13 14.73 37.45
N LEU A 41 -34.40 14.38 37.24
CA LEU A 41 -35.51 15.34 37.34
C LEU A 41 -35.65 15.89 38.76
N LYS A 42 -35.56 15.04 39.78
CA LYS A 42 -35.58 15.48 41.18
C LYS A 42 -34.46 16.48 41.48
N ARG A 43 -33.24 16.15 41.06
CA ARG A 43 -32.08 17.03 41.20
C ARG A 43 -32.26 18.35 40.44
N PHE A 44 -32.99 18.34 39.33
CA PHE A 44 -33.28 19.55 38.53
C PHE A 44 -34.32 20.44 39.23
N GLU A 45 -35.34 19.86 39.85
CA GLU A 45 -36.31 20.58 40.69
C GLU A 45 -35.63 21.25 41.89
N GLU A 46 -34.71 20.52 42.56
CA GLU A 46 -33.90 21.05 43.65
C GLU A 46 -33.03 22.24 43.21
N ALA A 47 -32.64 22.30 41.93
CA ALA A 47 -31.90 23.40 41.34
C ALA A 47 -32.79 24.57 40.89
N GLY A 48 -34.10 24.53 41.16
CA GLY A 48 -35.07 25.58 40.82
C GLY A 48 -35.75 25.40 39.46
N GLY A 49 -35.57 24.25 38.81
CA GLY A 49 -36.23 23.91 37.55
C GLY A 49 -37.65 23.38 37.73
N ILE A 50 -38.43 23.36 36.66
CA ILE A 50 -39.76 22.74 36.63
C ILE A 50 -39.64 21.40 35.89
N SER A 51 -39.98 20.27 36.49
CA SER A 51 -39.96 19.00 35.78
C SER A 51 -41.24 18.78 34.96
N ALA A 52 -41.12 18.08 33.84
CA ALA A 52 -42.24 17.54 33.06
C ALA A 52 -42.12 16.02 32.95
N THR A 53 -43.24 15.33 32.66
CA THR A 53 -43.25 13.86 32.56
C THR A 53 -43.14 13.34 31.13
N THR A 54 -43.33 14.21 30.14
CA THR A 54 -43.20 13.88 28.71
C THR A 54 -42.53 14.99 27.90
N PRO A 55 -41.93 14.68 26.74
CA PRO A 55 -41.41 15.69 25.83
C PRO A 55 -42.47 16.73 25.41
N ALA A 56 -43.71 16.30 25.11
CA ALA A 56 -44.82 17.19 24.76
C ALA A 56 -45.17 18.20 25.86
N GLU A 57 -45.31 17.75 27.11
CA GLU A 57 -45.55 18.64 28.26
C GLU A 57 -44.42 19.65 28.46
N THR A 58 -43.18 19.19 28.21
CA THR A 58 -41.98 20.04 28.36
C THR A 58 -42.08 21.26 27.46
N VAL A 59 -42.45 21.09 26.21
CA VAL A 59 -42.41 22.15 25.18
C VAL A 59 -43.69 22.97 25.05
N ALA A 60 -44.81 22.48 25.61
CA ALA A 60 -46.10 23.15 25.51
C ALA A 60 -46.03 24.61 25.97
N GLY A 61 -46.46 25.53 25.08
CA GLY A 61 -46.52 26.97 25.32
C GLY A 61 -45.17 27.69 25.37
N LYS A 62 -44.07 27.07 24.90
CA LYS A 62 -42.71 27.65 24.97
C LYS A 62 -42.14 27.85 23.58
N ASP A 63 -41.71 29.09 23.31
CA ASP A 63 -41.17 29.46 22.00
C ASP A 63 -39.75 28.95 21.76
N TYR A 64 -39.05 28.50 22.80
CA TYR A 64 -37.66 28.05 22.74
C TYR A 64 -37.51 26.67 23.38
N SER A 65 -36.95 25.73 22.63
CA SER A 65 -36.68 24.37 23.10
C SER A 65 -35.24 23.98 22.84
N VAL A 66 -34.53 23.57 23.89
CA VAL A 66 -33.19 22.99 23.81
C VAL A 66 -33.29 21.48 23.89
N VAL A 67 -32.65 20.77 22.96
CA VAL A 67 -32.57 19.31 22.94
C VAL A 67 -31.12 18.88 23.09
N MET A 68 -30.80 18.20 24.19
CA MET A 68 -29.46 17.76 24.59
C MET A 68 -29.48 16.29 25.03
N VAL A 69 -29.67 15.40 24.05
CA VAL A 69 -29.63 13.94 24.21
C VAL A 69 -28.35 13.35 23.60
N ALA A 70 -28.08 12.06 23.82
CA ALA A 70 -26.80 11.47 23.43
C ALA A 70 -26.71 11.11 21.94
N THR A 71 -27.80 10.66 21.32
CA THR A 71 -27.80 10.13 19.94
C THR A 71 -28.93 10.69 19.07
N ALA A 72 -28.77 10.56 17.75
CA ALA A 72 -29.80 10.92 16.77
C ALA A 72 -31.11 10.13 16.98
N GLN A 73 -31.02 8.86 17.36
CA GLN A 73 -32.19 8.02 17.64
C GLN A 73 -32.96 8.52 18.87
N GLN A 74 -32.25 8.96 19.91
CA GLN A 74 -32.89 9.59 21.07
C GLN A 74 -33.54 10.92 20.67
N ALA A 75 -32.88 11.73 19.85
CA ALA A 75 -33.42 12.99 19.36
C ALA A 75 -34.69 12.75 18.52
N GLN A 76 -34.68 11.76 17.63
CA GLN A 76 -35.83 11.38 16.81
C GLN A 76 -37.02 10.94 17.69
N SER A 77 -36.74 10.11 18.69
CA SER A 77 -37.76 9.63 19.62
C SER A 77 -38.41 10.77 20.41
N VAL A 78 -37.63 11.66 21.02
CA VAL A 78 -38.22 12.76 21.82
C VAL A 78 -38.90 13.82 20.96
N LEU A 79 -38.48 13.99 19.70
CA LEU A 79 -39.04 14.99 18.80
C LEU A 79 -40.28 14.50 18.04
N LEU A 80 -40.28 13.27 17.51
CA LEU A 80 -41.26 12.80 16.53
C LEU A 80 -41.85 11.42 16.83
N ASP A 81 -41.02 10.41 17.08
CA ASP A 81 -41.45 9.01 16.98
C ASP A 81 -41.84 8.37 18.32
N GLY A 82 -41.41 8.97 19.43
CA GLY A 82 -41.61 8.45 20.77
C GLY A 82 -42.99 8.76 21.36
N PRO A 83 -43.29 8.25 22.56
CA PRO A 83 -44.54 8.54 23.24
C PRO A 83 -44.63 10.01 23.63
N ASN A 84 -45.74 10.67 23.28
CA ASN A 84 -45.97 12.10 23.54
C ASN A 84 -44.79 12.98 23.07
N PRO A 85 -44.48 12.95 21.75
CA PRO A 85 -43.30 13.60 21.21
C PRO A 85 -43.44 15.12 21.26
N ALA A 86 -42.32 15.84 21.26
CA ALA A 86 -42.29 17.29 21.43
C ALA A 86 -42.92 18.05 20.26
N VAL A 87 -42.66 17.64 19.01
CA VAL A 87 -43.02 18.43 17.83
C VAL A 87 -44.51 18.77 17.74
N PRO A 88 -45.46 17.83 17.93
CA PRO A 88 -46.89 18.15 17.91
C PRO A 88 -47.34 19.21 18.94
N ALA A 89 -46.62 19.34 20.06
CA ALA A 89 -46.96 20.26 21.16
C ALA A 89 -46.23 21.61 21.10
N LEU A 90 -45.25 21.77 20.20
CA LEU A 90 -44.53 23.04 20.02
C LEU A 90 -45.46 24.14 19.46
N PRO A 91 -45.39 25.38 19.98
CA PRO A 91 -46.16 26.50 19.42
C PRO A 91 -45.70 26.84 17.99
N GLN A 92 -46.52 27.63 17.30
CA GLN A 92 -46.22 28.05 15.94
C GLN A 92 -44.97 28.95 15.91
N GLY A 93 -44.02 28.64 15.02
CA GLY A 93 -42.79 29.41 14.89
C GLY A 93 -41.78 29.19 16.02
N ALA A 94 -41.92 28.14 16.83
CA ALA A 94 -40.98 27.80 17.90
C ALA A 94 -39.55 27.57 17.36
N VAL A 95 -38.55 27.89 18.18
CA VAL A 95 -37.13 27.61 17.91
C VAL A 95 -36.74 26.31 18.61
N VAL A 96 -36.15 25.38 17.86
CA VAL A 96 -35.56 24.16 18.40
C VAL A 96 -34.05 24.22 18.22
N LEU A 97 -33.32 24.31 19.33
CA LEU A 97 -31.87 24.21 19.38
C LEU A 97 -31.48 22.74 19.60
N LEU A 98 -31.05 22.06 18.54
CA LEU A 98 -30.56 20.69 18.63
C LEU A 98 -29.07 20.74 18.99
N CYS A 99 -28.75 20.53 20.26
CA CYS A 99 -27.41 20.68 20.80
C CYS A 99 -26.63 19.35 20.90
N SER A 100 -27.24 18.25 20.48
CA SER A 100 -26.64 16.92 20.43
C SER A 100 -25.61 16.81 19.30
N THR A 101 -24.54 16.04 19.53
CA THR A 101 -23.66 15.61 18.44
C THR A 101 -24.31 14.45 17.69
N VAL A 102 -24.77 14.74 16.47
CA VAL A 102 -25.52 13.84 15.57
C VAL A 102 -24.97 13.95 14.14
N PRO A 103 -25.27 13.00 13.24
CA PRO A 103 -24.95 13.15 11.81
C PRO A 103 -25.67 14.36 11.20
N SER A 104 -25.01 15.09 10.30
CA SER A 104 -25.62 16.21 9.57
C SER A 104 -26.83 15.78 8.73
N GLU A 105 -26.76 14.59 8.14
CA GLU A 105 -27.87 13.98 7.39
C GLU A 105 -29.12 13.81 8.25
N TYR A 106 -28.97 13.45 9.52
CA TYR A 106 -30.11 13.32 10.42
C TYR A 106 -30.81 14.66 10.61
N VAL A 107 -30.07 15.76 10.80
CA VAL A 107 -30.68 17.07 11.02
C VAL A 107 -31.33 17.62 9.75
N GLN A 108 -30.74 17.36 8.59
CA GLN A 108 -31.33 17.66 7.28
C GLN A 108 -32.61 16.85 7.05
N GLY A 109 -32.59 15.56 7.37
CA GLY A 109 -33.76 14.68 7.32
C GLY A 109 -34.87 15.13 8.27
N LEU A 110 -34.53 15.54 9.49
CA LEU A 110 -35.46 16.10 10.46
C LEU A 110 -36.15 17.36 9.91
N GLN A 111 -35.41 18.29 9.30
CA GLN A 111 -36.00 19.47 8.68
C GLN A 111 -37.00 19.09 7.57
N ALA A 112 -36.65 18.14 6.70
CA ALA A 112 -37.54 17.66 5.65
C ALA A 112 -38.80 16.98 6.21
N GLN A 113 -38.65 16.19 7.28
CA GLN A 113 -39.78 15.57 7.97
C GLN A 113 -40.72 16.61 8.57
N LEU A 114 -40.19 17.63 9.26
CA LEU A 114 -40.99 18.74 9.81
C LEU A 114 -41.83 19.42 8.72
N GLN A 115 -41.25 19.66 7.54
CA GLN A 115 -41.99 20.21 6.40
C GLN A 115 -43.11 19.25 5.94
N SER A 116 -42.82 17.95 5.83
CA SER A 116 -43.77 16.94 5.35
C SER A 116 -45.01 16.77 6.25
N ILE A 117 -44.86 16.99 7.56
CA ILE A 117 -45.96 16.90 8.53
C ILE A 117 -46.65 18.25 8.79
N GLY A 118 -46.39 19.26 7.95
CA GLY A 118 -47.01 20.57 8.07
C GLY A 118 -46.44 21.44 9.20
N ARG A 119 -45.27 21.10 9.74
CA ARG A 119 -44.54 21.83 10.78
C ARG A 119 -43.27 22.52 10.27
N GLY A 120 -43.28 22.93 9.00
CA GLY A 120 -42.22 23.74 8.40
C GLY A 120 -42.06 25.13 9.02
N ASP A 121 -42.97 25.53 9.91
CA ASP A 121 -42.90 26.76 10.71
C ASP A 121 -41.85 26.69 11.83
N ILE A 122 -41.45 25.49 12.27
CA ILE A 122 -40.46 25.31 13.34
C ILE A 122 -39.08 25.75 12.83
N LEU A 123 -38.46 26.64 13.60
CA LEU A 123 -37.14 27.19 13.33
C LEU A 123 -36.06 26.30 13.97
N LEU A 124 -35.58 25.33 13.21
CA LEU A 124 -34.53 24.41 13.65
C LEU A 124 -33.13 25.04 13.54
N VAL A 125 -32.37 24.96 14.63
CA VAL A 125 -30.94 25.29 14.67
C VAL A 125 -30.17 24.04 15.07
N ASP A 126 -29.25 23.64 14.20
CA ASP A 126 -28.25 22.61 14.45
C ASP A 126 -27.09 23.24 15.23
N SER A 127 -27.05 23.06 16.55
CA SER A 127 -26.14 23.78 17.45
C SER A 127 -25.37 22.88 18.41
N PRO A 128 -24.66 21.83 17.94
CA PRO A 128 -23.84 20.99 18.80
C PRO A 128 -22.83 21.80 19.61
N VAL A 129 -22.44 21.26 20.76
CA VAL A 129 -21.62 21.97 21.74
C VAL A 129 -20.32 21.25 22.07
N SER A 130 -19.37 21.99 22.67
CA SER A 130 -18.11 21.50 23.19
C SER A 130 -17.70 22.29 24.44
N GLY A 131 -17.03 21.65 25.41
CA GLY A 131 -16.55 22.30 26.64
C GLY A 131 -16.75 21.50 27.93
N GLY A 132 -17.52 20.41 27.90
CA GLY A 132 -17.75 19.57 29.08
C GLY A 132 -18.75 20.18 30.07
N ALA A 133 -19.11 19.39 31.10
CA ALA A 133 -20.18 19.73 32.05
C ALA A 133 -19.88 20.99 32.87
N ALA A 134 -18.59 21.27 33.16
CA ALA A 134 -18.18 22.48 33.87
C ALA A 134 -18.52 23.74 33.05
N ARG A 135 -18.04 23.83 31.81
CA ARG A 135 -18.34 24.98 30.94
C ARG A 135 -19.82 25.10 30.59
N ALA A 136 -20.54 23.98 30.56
CA ALA A 136 -22.00 23.99 30.44
C ALA A 136 -22.68 24.68 31.63
N ALA A 137 -22.23 24.41 32.85
CA ALA A 137 -22.76 25.01 34.08
C ALA A 137 -22.41 26.49 34.25
N ASP A 138 -21.35 26.94 33.58
CA ASP A 138 -20.88 28.33 33.56
C ASP A 138 -21.41 29.14 32.37
N GLY A 139 -22.09 28.50 31.41
CA GLY A 139 -22.56 29.16 30.18
C GLY A 139 -21.45 29.59 29.23
N THR A 140 -20.30 28.90 29.27
CA THR A 140 -19.11 29.27 28.49
C THR A 140 -18.78 28.23 27.42
N LEU A 141 -19.78 27.53 26.89
CA LEU A 141 -19.57 26.50 25.89
C LEU A 141 -19.05 27.08 24.57
N SER A 142 -18.37 26.23 23.81
CA SER A 142 -18.20 26.44 22.38
C SER A 142 -19.42 25.86 21.68
N ILE A 143 -20.16 26.68 20.93
CA ILE A 143 -21.38 26.27 20.21
C ILE A 143 -21.14 26.46 18.71
N MET A 144 -21.47 25.44 17.92
CA MET A 144 -21.33 25.43 16.47
C MET A 144 -22.72 25.45 15.85
N ALA A 145 -23.25 26.63 15.52
CA ALA A 145 -24.63 26.83 15.11
C ALA A 145 -24.77 26.97 13.59
N GLY A 146 -25.56 26.09 12.97
CA GLY A 146 -26.00 26.17 11.58
C GLY A 146 -27.52 26.14 11.49
N GLY A 147 -28.09 26.86 10.52
CA GLY A 147 -29.54 26.95 10.32
C GLY A 147 -29.90 28.03 9.32
N SER A 148 -31.19 28.28 9.14
CA SER A 148 -31.65 29.45 8.36
C SER A 148 -31.37 30.75 9.11
N ASP A 149 -31.21 31.87 8.39
CA ASP A 149 -31.01 33.19 9.01
C ASP A 149 -32.12 33.53 10.01
N ALA A 150 -33.38 33.19 9.70
CA ALA A 150 -34.51 33.41 10.61
C ALA A 150 -34.39 32.59 11.91
N ALA A 151 -33.95 31.33 11.81
CA ALA A 151 -33.76 30.48 12.98
C ALA A 151 -32.58 30.94 13.84
N LEU A 152 -31.45 31.31 13.21
CA LEU A 152 -30.27 31.82 13.89
C LEU A 152 -30.55 33.16 14.57
N GLU A 153 -31.29 34.06 13.91
CA GLU A 153 -31.61 35.36 14.48
C GLU A 153 -32.54 35.24 15.68
N LYS A 154 -33.62 34.44 15.57
CA LYS A 154 -34.53 34.21 16.69
C LYS A 154 -33.84 33.46 17.85
N GLY A 155 -32.96 32.50 17.54
CA GLY A 155 -32.23 31.72 18.53
C GLY A 155 -31.01 32.42 19.16
N ARG A 156 -30.55 33.55 18.58
CA ARG A 156 -29.26 34.19 18.90
C ARG A 156 -29.07 34.47 20.38
N ALA A 157 -30.08 35.03 21.04
CA ALA A 157 -29.98 35.42 22.45
C ALA A 157 -29.75 34.19 23.35
N LEU A 158 -30.46 33.09 23.11
CA LEU A 158 -30.33 31.88 23.91
C LEU A 158 -29.02 31.14 23.61
N LEU A 159 -28.59 31.12 22.34
CA LEU A 159 -27.28 30.60 21.96
C LEU A 159 -26.15 31.38 22.67
N ALA A 160 -26.22 32.71 22.66
CA ALA A 160 -25.25 33.58 23.32
C ALA A 160 -25.20 33.36 24.84
N GLU A 161 -26.36 33.19 25.49
CA GLU A 161 -26.45 32.92 26.94
C GLU A 161 -25.75 31.61 27.35
N LEU A 162 -25.69 30.63 26.45
CA LEU A 162 -25.11 29.31 26.69
C LEU A 162 -23.65 29.20 26.24
N SER A 163 -23.10 30.24 25.61
CA SER A 163 -21.78 30.21 24.98
C SER A 163 -20.84 31.27 25.52
N ASP A 164 -19.54 30.99 25.47
CA ASP A 164 -18.55 32.07 25.57
C ASP A 164 -18.72 32.99 24.35
N PRO A 165 -18.73 34.34 24.51
CA PRO A 165 -18.96 35.28 23.41
C PRO A 165 -18.01 35.12 22.22
N LYS A 166 -16.79 34.62 22.45
CA LYS A 166 -15.79 34.35 21.40
C LYS A 166 -15.87 32.94 20.83
N LYS A 167 -16.77 32.09 21.36
CA LYS A 167 -16.90 30.67 20.99
C LYS A 167 -18.30 30.29 20.55
N LEU A 168 -19.11 31.28 20.18
CA LEU A 168 -20.32 31.09 19.37
C LEU A 168 -19.94 31.15 17.89
N TYR A 169 -19.79 29.99 17.28
CA TYR A 169 -19.42 29.85 15.87
C TYR A 169 -20.70 29.72 15.04
N ILE A 170 -21.01 30.74 14.24
CA ILE A 170 -22.05 30.64 13.21
C ILE A 170 -21.42 29.99 11.99
N VAL A 171 -21.84 28.76 11.69
CA VAL A 171 -21.26 27.93 10.63
C VAL A 171 -22.08 28.11 9.36
N GLN A 172 -21.40 28.55 8.30
CA GLN A 172 -22.02 28.73 6.99
C GLN A 172 -22.37 27.37 6.35
N GLY A 173 -23.45 27.33 5.57
CA GLY A 173 -23.93 26.10 4.91
C GLY A 173 -25.32 25.63 5.35
N GLY A 174 -25.99 26.37 6.23
CA GLY A 174 -27.37 26.09 6.64
C GLY A 174 -27.48 24.93 7.63
N ILE A 175 -28.59 24.18 7.57
CA ILE A 175 -28.83 23.06 8.47
C ILE A 175 -27.86 21.90 8.20
N GLY A 176 -27.28 21.31 9.25
CA GLY A 176 -26.25 20.28 9.15
C GLY A 176 -24.82 20.82 9.18
N ALA A 177 -24.60 22.13 8.96
CA ALA A 177 -23.28 22.73 9.00
C ALA A 177 -22.66 22.70 10.42
N GLY A 178 -23.47 22.97 11.45
CA GLY A 178 -23.04 22.87 12.85
C GLY A 178 -22.61 21.44 13.22
N SER A 179 -23.40 20.44 12.80
CA SER A 179 -23.10 19.02 12.96
C SER A 179 -21.82 18.61 12.23
N ASN A 180 -21.60 19.06 10.98
CA ASN A 180 -20.34 18.81 10.26
C ASN A 180 -19.14 19.44 10.97
N MET A 181 -19.26 20.69 11.44
CA MET A 181 -18.22 21.37 12.20
C MET A 181 -17.85 20.60 13.47
N LYS A 182 -18.87 20.15 14.21
CA LYS A 182 -18.66 19.33 15.42
C LYS A 182 -18.03 17.98 15.09
N MET A 183 -18.47 17.32 14.03
CA MET A 183 -17.91 16.04 13.60
C MET A 183 -16.42 16.16 13.27
N VAL A 184 -16.03 17.17 12.50
CA VAL A 184 -14.61 17.45 12.20
C VAL A 184 -13.84 17.73 13.48
N HIS A 185 -14.38 18.52 14.40
CA HIS A 185 -13.77 18.74 15.73
C HIS A 185 -13.56 17.43 16.49
N GLN A 186 -14.48 16.46 16.37
CA GLN A 186 -14.37 15.16 17.01
C GLN A 186 -13.34 14.22 16.36
N VAL A 187 -12.87 14.46 15.13
CA VAL A 187 -11.75 13.70 14.52
C VAL A 187 -10.52 13.80 15.39
N LEU A 188 -10.13 15.03 15.73
CA LEU A 188 -9.01 15.30 16.62
C LEU A 188 -9.26 14.73 18.01
N ALA A 189 -10.47 14.91 18.55
CA ALA A 189 -10.84 14.38 19.86
C ALA A 189 -10.63 12.86 19.95
N ALA A 190 -11.16 12.11 18.98
CA ALA A 190 -11.03 10.66 18.91
C ALA A 190 -9.56 10.24 18.85
N ASN A 191 -8.83 10.71 17.84
CA ASN A 191 -7.45 10.28 17.66
C ASN A 191 -6.56 10.67 18.85
N GLN A 192 -6.77 11.85 19.45
CA GLN A 192 -5.99 12.31 20.58
C GLN A 192 -6.33 11.60 21.91
N ILE A 193 -7.60 11.25 22.17
CA ILE A 193 -7.97 10.46 23.36
C ILE A 193 -7.25 9.12 23.33
N LEU A 194 -7.27 8.44 22.19
CA LEU A 194 -6.59 7.16 22.05
C LEU A 194 -5.06 7.33 22.06
N SER A 195 -4.53 8.38 21.42
CA SER A 195 -3.11 8.72 21.47
C SER A 195 -2.60 8.87 22.90
N ALA A 196 -3.37 9.52 23.80
CA ALA A 196 -2.96 9.66 25.19
C ALA A 196 -2.82 8.29 25.89
N SER A 197 -3.77 7.39 25.65
CA SER A 197 -3.74 6.03 26.20
C SER A 197 -2.62 5.18 25.60
N GLU A 198 -2.39 5.30 24.29
CA GLU A 198 -1.33 4.59 23.57
C GLU A 198 0.06 5.05 24.02
N SER A 199 0.28 6.36 24.15
CA SER A 199 1.56 6.93 24.60
C SER A 199 1.88 6.53 26.04
N MET A 200 0.91 6.59 26.95
CA MET A 200 1.10 6.17 28.35
C MET A 200 1.26 4.65 28.48
N GLY A 201 0.50 3.88 27.69
CA GLY A 201 0.67 2.44 27.60
C GLY A 201 2.04 2.04 27.08
N PHE A 202 2.55 2.74 26.06
CA PHE A 202 3.89 2.53 25.53
C PHE A 202 4.98 2.89 26.56
N ALA A 203 4.80 3.98 27.30
CA ALA A 203 5.71 4.35 28.39
C ALA A 203 5.79 3.26 29.47
N ASP A 204 4.65 2.70 29.91
CA ASP A 204 4.61 1.57 30.86
C ASP A 204 5.36 0.36 30.32
N ARG A 205 5.20 0.06 29.02
CA ARG A 205 5.87 -1.07 28.35
C ARG A 205 7.38 -0.88 28.19
N LEU A 206 7.85 0.37 28.08
CA LEU A 206 9.26 0.71 28.10
C LEU A 206 9.86 0.69 29.52
N GLY A 207 9.03 0.51 30.54
CA GLY A 207 9.42 0.55 31.95
C GLY A 207 9.74 1.96 32.44
N VAL A 208 9.12 2.97 31.85
CA VAL A 208 9.26 4.38 32.28
C VAL A 208 8.20 4.68 33.32
N ASP A 209 8.56 5.45 34.35
CA ASP A 209 7.59 5.98 35.31
C ASP A 209 6.54 6.84 34.60
N LEU A 210 5.26 6.54 34.85
CA LEU A 210 4.16 7.19 34.14
C LEU A 210 4.05 8.69 34.46
N ALA A 211 4.40 9.14 35.66
CA ALA A 211 4.37 10.57 35.98
C ALA A 211 5.47 11.32 35.22
N LYS A 212 6.67 10.73 35.08
CA LYS A 212 7.72 11.28 34.22
C LYS A 212 7.33 11.31 32.75
N ALA A 213 6.73 10.23 32.24
CA ALA A 213 6.26 10.17 30.85
C ALA A 213 5.18 11.23 30.57
N GLN A 214 4.25 11.41 31.51
CA GLN A 214 3.24 12.46 31.45
C GLN A 214 3.91 13.84 31.38
N GLN A 215 4.84 14.13 32.29
CA GLN A 215 5.54 15.40 32.34
C GLN A 215 6.31 15.68 31.05
N ALA A 216 7.03 14.69 30.51
CA ALA A 216 7.82 14.83 29.29
C ALA A 216 6.95 15.20 28.07
N VAL A 217 5.77 14.57 27.92
CA VAL A 217 4.84 14.92 26.84
C VAL A 217 4.29 16.33 27.04
N LEU A 218 3.84 16.66 28.25
CA LEU A 218 3.26 17.99 28.58
C LEU A 218 4.25 19.13 28.38
N SER A 219 5.54 18.91 28.62
CA SER A 219 6.60 19.92 28.46
C SER A 219 7.18 20.01 27.04
N SER A 220 6.67 19.24 26.09
CA SER A 220 7.22 19.14 24.73
C SER A 220 6.22 19.58 23.66
N ASP A 221 6.67 19.63 22.40
CA ASP A 221 5.81 19.82 21.23
C ASP A 221 4.79 18.68 21.00
N ALA A 222 4.86 17.59 21.78
CA ALA A 222 3.85 16.53 21.79
C ALA A 222 2.59 16.89 22.60
N TRP A 223 2.55 18.05 23.26
CA TRP A 223 1.39 18.46 24.04
C TRP A 223 0.11 18.50 23.18
N HIS A 224 -0.97 17.98 23.75
CA HIS A 224 -2.32 18.13 23.25
C HIS A 224 -3.35 18.12 24.38
N TRP A 225 -4.48 18.81 24.17
CA TRP A 225 -5.49 19.06 25.20
C TRP A 225 -6.03 17.76 25.81
N MET A 226 -6.31 16.74 24.98
CA MET A 226 -6.77 15.45 25.49
C MET A 226 -5.76 14.78 26.43
N PHE A 227 -4.44 14.88 26.17
CA PHE A 227 -3.41 14.28 27.01
C PHE A 227 -3.44 14.87 28.42
N GLU A 228 -3.37 16.20 28.50
CA GLU A 228 -3.38 16.95 29.75
C GLU A 228 -4.62 16.65 30.60
N HIS A 229 -5.77 16.47 29.95
CA HIS A 229 -7.02 16.25 30.66
C HIS A 229 -7.29 14.79 30.98
N ARG A 230 -6.74 13.79 30.25
CA ARG A 230 -7.03 12.35 30.48
C ARG A 230 -6.00 11.71 31.40
N THR A 231 -4.73 12.02 31.19
CA THR A 231 -3.65 11.34 31.91
C THR A 231 -3.71 11.50 33.44
N PRO A 232 -4.19 12.61 34.04
CA PRO A 232 -4.39 12.67 35.49
C PRO A 232 -5.35 11.59 36.02
N ARG A 233 -6.38 11.22 35.25
CA ARG A 233 -7.36 10.20 35.65
C ARG A 233 -6.81 8.78 35.60
N ILE A 234 -5.71 8.53 34.90
CA ILE A 234 -5.01 7.25 34.96
C ILE A 234 -4.54 6.98 36.41
N PHE A 235 -4.08 8.01 37.11
CA PHE A 235 -3.59 7.91 38.49
C PHE A 235 -4.70 7.82 39.54
N THR A 236 -5.94 8.18 39.20
CA THR A 236 -7.11 8.12 40.10
C THR A 236 -8.02 6.92 39.81
N GLN A 237 -7.50 5.88 39.15
CA GLN A 237 -8.27 4.71 38.73
C GLN A 237 -9.51 5.09 37.90
N PHE A 238 -9.32 6.05 36.99
CA PHE A 238 -10.30 6.50 36.01
C PHE A 238 -11.52 7.22 36.60
N GLN A 239 -11.37 7.78 37.82
CA GLN A 239 -12.43 8.50 38.52
C GLN A 239 -12.13 10.01 38.66
N PRO A 240 -13.16 10.88 38.66
CA PRO A 240 -14.55 10.57 38.30
C PRO A 240 -14.69 10.27 36.80
N VAL A 241 -15.74 9.56 36.41
CA VAL A 241 -16.08 9.37 34.99
C VAL A 241 -16.51 10.71 34.39
N ALA A 242 -15.60 11.35 33.66
CA ALA A 242 -15.82 12.64 33.02
C ALA A 242 -16.39 12.46 31.61
N SER A 243 -15.99 11.40 30.91
CA SER A 243 -16.43 11.07 29.56
C SER A 243 -16.35 9.56 29.36
N ALA A 244 -17.49 8.90 29.12
CA ALA A 244 -17.53 7.45 28.95
C ALA A 244 -17.00 7.01 27.58
N VAL A 245 -16.34 5.84 27.49
CA VAL A 245 -15.82 5.28 26.23
C VAL A 245 -16.89 5.19 25.15
N GLN A 246 -18.12 4.82 25.51
CA GLN A 246 -19.24 4.74 24.56
C GLN A 246 -19.55 6.07 23.85
N ILE A 247 -19.23 7.22 24.46
CA ILE A 247 -19.46 8.53 23.85
C ILE A 247 -18.54 8.74 22.66
N ILE A 248 -17.25 8.44 22.82
CA ILE A 248 -16.29 8.59 21.72
C ILE A 248 -16.51 7.55 20.62
N VAL A 249 -16.95 6.33 20.96
CA VAL A 249 -17.37 5.31 19.97
C VAL A 249 -18.50 5.83 19.07
N LYS A 250 -19.51 6.44 19.68
CA LYS A 250 -20.62 7.05 18.95
C LYS A 250 -20.12 8.14 18.00
N ASP A 251 -19.24 9.02 18.48
CA ASP A 251 -18.69 10.11 17.66
C ASP A 251 -17.81 9.59 16.51
N THR A 252 -16.97 8.58 16.74
CA THR A 252 -16.21 7.93 15.65
C THR A 252 -17.12 7.27 14.62
N GLY A 253 -18.25 6.69 15.05
CA GLY A 253 -19.25 6.15 14.14
C GLY A 253 -19.85 7.22 13.20
N ILE A 254 -20.09 8.43 13.71
CA ILE A 254 -20.54 9.57 12.88
C ILE A 254 -19.46 9.96 11.87
N ILE A 255 -18.21 10.08 12.32
CA ILE A 255 -17.07 10.45 11.46
C ILE A 255 -16.85 9.43 10.33
N THR A 256 -16.81 8.13 10.65
CA THR A 256 -16.53 7.10 9.64
C THR A 256 -17.72 6.91 8.70
N ALA A 257 -18.97 7.06 9.16
CA ALA A 257 -20.14 7.06 8.30
C ALA A 257 -20.10 8.23 7.30
N GLU A 258 -19.77 9.43 7.78
CA GLU A 258 -19.66 10.61 6.91
C GLU A 258 -18.51 10.49 5.91
N GLY A 259 -17.36 9.97 6.33
CA GLY A 259 -16.23 9.71 5.42
C GLY A 259 -16.64 8.79 4.26
N ARG A 260 -17.35 7.70 4.56
CA ARG A 260 -17.89 6.79 3.53
C ARG A 260 -18.88 7.50 2.61
N ARG A 261 -19.78 8.32 3.16
CA ARG A 261 -20.82 9.04 2.41
C ARG A 261 -20.24 10.11 1.48
N SER A 262 -19.24 10.84 1.96
CA SER A 262 -18.57 11.92 1.21
C SER A 262 -17.46 11.43 0.29
N GLY A 263 -17.12 10.13 0.32
CA GLY A 263 -16.01 9.56 -0.44
C GLY A 263 -14.63 9.96 0.09
N PHE A 264 -14.55 10.42 1.34
CA PHE A 264 -13.30 10.81 2.00
C PHE A 264 -12.81 9.72 2.96
N PRO A 265 -11.60 9.17 2.77
CA PRO A 265 -11.06 8.17 3.69
C PRO A 265 -10.63 8.82 5.01
N THR A 266 -11.07 8.24 6.13
CA THR A 266 -10.67 8.65 7.50
C THR A 266 -9.81 7.56 8.17
N PRO A 267 -8.61 7.24 7.64
CA PRO A 267 -7.81 6.10 8.09
C PRO A 267 -7.39 6.15 9.57
N MET A 268 -7.04 7.32 10.12
CA MET A 268 -6.70 7.47 11.53
C MET A 268 -7.93 7.20 12.41
N THR A 269 -9.05 7.88 12.11
CA THR A 269 -10.27 7.71 12.89
C THR A 269 -10.85 6.31 12.76
N SER A 270 -10.76 5.69 11.58
CA SER A 270 -11.20 4.31 11.36
C SER A 270 -10.38 3.33 12.22
N ALA A 271 -9.07 3.55 12.36
CA ALA A 271 -8.25 2.76 13.26
C ALA A 271 -8.62 2.98 14.73
N ALA A 272 -8.85 4.23 15.14
CA ALA A 272 -9.30 4.56 16.49
C ALA A 272 -10.63 3.87 16.83
N GLU A 273 -11.60 3.92 15.92
CA GLU A 273 -12.92 3.29 16.05
C GLU A 273 -12.79 1.78 16.35
N GLN A 274 -11.94 1.06 15.63
CA GLN A 274 -11.73 -0.38 15.86
C GLN A 274 -11.11 -0.67 17.23
N VAL A 275 -10.21 0.18 17.70
CA VAL A 275 -9.63 0.05 19.04
C VAL A 275 -10.68 0.35 20.11
N TYR A 276 -11.55 1.34 19.89
CA TYR A 276 -12.66 1.59 20.80
C TYR A 276 -13.65 0.43 20.84
N PHE A 277 -13.97 -0.21 19.70
CA PHE A 277 -14.79 -1.43 19.70
C PHE A 277 -14.14 -2.57 20.49
N THR A 278 -12.81 -2.67 20.46
CA THR A 278 -12.08 -3.64 21.31
C THR A 278 -12.31 -3.35 22.79
N ALA A 279 -12.33 -2.09 23.21
CA ALA A 279 -12.65 -1.70 24.59
C ALA A 279 -14.09 -2.02 24.97
N ILE A 280 -15.05 -1.79 24.08
CA ILE A 280 -16.45 -2.17 24.28
C ILE A 280 -16.57 -3.68 24.48
N GLY A 281 -15.89 -4.50 23.66
CA GLY A 281 -15.86 -5.95 23.79
C GLY A 281 -15.27 -6.45 25.12
N ARG A 282 -14.46 -5.62 25.81
CA ARG A 282 -13.94 -5.88 27.16
C ARG A 282 -14.83 -5.37 28.29
N GLY A 283 -15.98 -4.77 27.97
CA GLY A 283 -16.92 -4.25 28.96
C GLY A 283 -16.61 -2.82 29.44
N TYR A 284 -15.73 -2.07 28.77
CA TYR A 284 -15.29 -0.74 29.22
C TYR A 284 -16.23 0.39 28.77
N ALA A 285 -17.43 0.08 28.30
CA ALA A 285 -18.34 1.06 27.68
C ALA A 285 -18.71 2.23 28.61
N GLY A 286 -19.00 1.93 29.88
CA GLY A 286 -19.36 2.91 30.90
C GLY A 286 -18.17 3.52 31.65
N ASP A 287 -16.96 3.04 31.40
CA ASP A 287 -15.75 3.54 32.05
C ASP A 287 -15.29 4.84 31.40
N ASP A 288 -14.48 5.62 32.13
CA ASP A 288 -13.91 6.86 31.60
C ASP A 288 -12.99 6.57 30.39
N ASP A 289 -12.96 7.49 29.43
CA ASP A 289 -12.15 7.38 28.22
C ASP A 289 -10.64 7.30 28.49
N SER A 290 -10.15 7.78 29.65
CA SER A 290 -8.77 7.55 30.11
C SER A 290 -8.44 6.09 30.42
N SER A 291 -9.45 5.26 30.65
CA SER A 291 -9.28 3.85 31.00
C SER A 291 -8.81 2.97 29.84
N LEU A 292 -8.82 3.50 28.61
CA LEU A 292 -8.33 2.83 27.40
C LEU A 292 -6.84 2.48 27.48
N VAL A 293 -6.07 3.11 28.37
CA VAL A 293 -4.67 2.74 28.65
C VAL A 293 -4.53 1.25 29.02
N ARG A 294 -5.59 0.65 29.61
CA ARG A 294 -5.67 -0.78 29.93
C ARG A 294 -5.51 -1.70 28.73
N LEU A 295 -5.87 -1.24 27.52
CA LEU A 295 -5.64 -2.03 26.29
C LEU A 295 -4.15 -2.31 26.04
N TYR A 296 -3.27 -1.48 26.57
CA TYR A 296 -1.83 -1.56 26.42
C TYR A 296 -1.15 -2.14 27.67
N THR A 297 -1.65 -1.84 28.87
CA THR A 297 -1.00 -2.26 30.13
C THR A 297 -1.47 -3.62 30.64
N GLU A 298 -2.71 -4.03 30.39
CA GLU A 298 -3.22 -5.32 30.87
C GLU A 298 -2.58 -6.49 30.15
N GLY A 299 -2.19 -7.52 30.91
CA GLY A 299 -1.57 -8.72 30.36
C GLY A 299 -0.12 -8.54 29.93
N LYS A 300 0.55 -7.45 30.30
CA LYS A 300 1.98 -7.25 30.02
C LYS A 300 2.85 -8.39 30.55
N ASP A 301 2.50 -8.95 31.71
CA ASP A 301 3.22 -10.06 32.34
C ASP A 301 3.02 -11.42 31.62
N LYS A 302 2.08 -11.49 30.65
CA LYS A 302 1.83 -12.70 29.85
C LYS A 302 2.74 -12.80 28.63
N VAL A 303 3.49 -11.74 28.32
CA VAL A 303 4.47 -11.72 27.24
C VAL A 303 5.80 -12.16 27.82
N GLY A 304 6.47 -13.17 27.21
CA GLY A 304 7.81 -13.59 27.63
C GLY A 304 8.83 -12.44 27.56
N PRO A 305 10.07 -12.63 28.06
CA PRO A 305 11.06 -11.57 28.12
C PRO A 305 11.27 -10.91 26.76
N VAL A 306 11.16 -9.59 26.73
CA VAL A 306 11.32 -8.75 25.54
C VAL A 306 12.39 -7.70 25.82
N HIS A 307 13.27 -7.47 24.85
CA HIS A 307 14.39 -6.54 24.97
C HIS A 307 14.24 -5.43 23.94
N GLY A 308 14.15 -4.19 24.44
CA GLY A 308 14.19 -2.98 23.62
C GLY A 308 15.62 -2.59 23.22
N SER A 309 15.75 -1.73 22.22
CA SER A 309 17.02 -1.11 21.84
C SER A 309 17.34 0.12 22.71
N ALA A 310 16.34 0.85 23.20
CA ALA A 310 16.54 2.04 24.05
C ALA A 310 17.01 1.65 25.46
N GLN A 311 18.18 2.16 25.87
CA GLN A 311 18.83 1.82 27.12
C GLN A 311 18.58 2.86 28.22
N SER A 312 18.56 4.15 27.87
CA SER A 312 18.37 5.24 28.84
C SER A 312 16.90 5.64 29.02
N GLU A 313 16.58 6.30 30.12
CA GLU A 313 15.22 6.84 30.35
C GLU A 313 14.91 7.96 29.34
N GLU A 314 15.90 8.78 29.01
CA GLU A 314 15.80 9.87 28.04
C GLU A 314 15.47 9.36 26.63
N GLU A 315 16.13 8.29 26.18
CA GLU A 315 15.83 7.65 24.89
C GLU A 315 14.39 7.12 24.85
N LYS A 316 13.94 6.47 25.92
CA LYS A 316 12.58 5.93 26.02
C LYS A 316 11.54 7.04 26.01
N LEU A 317 11.78 8.13 26.74
CA LEU A 317 10.90 9.31 26.72
C LEU A 317 10.84 9.96 25.34
N ALA A 318 11.96 10.04 24.63
CA ALA A 318 12.00 10.56 23.26
C ALA A 318 11.15 9.73 22.30
N LEU A 319 11.09 8.40 22.46
CA LEU A 319 10.22 7.54 21.67
C LEU A 319 8.73 7.80 21.93
N VAL A 320 8.33 7.99 23.20
CA VAL A 320 6.95 8.33 23.57
C VAL A 320 6.53 9.68 22.97
N VAL A 321 7.42 10.67 23.03
CA VAL A 321 7.22 12.00 22.42
C VAL A 321 7.13 11.87 20.89
N GLY A 322 8.03 11.10 20.27
CA GLY A 322 8.06 10.86 18.82
C GLY A 322 6.78 10.20 18.30
N LEU A 323 6.30 9.16 18.99
CA LEU A 323 5.01 8.52 18.74
C LEU A 323 3.87 9.54 18.75
N THR A 324 3.75 10.29 19.84
CA THR A 324 2.66 11.25 20.04
C THR A 324 2.66 12.31 18.94
N LYS A 325 3.81 12.92 18.63
CA LYS A 325 3.91 13.95 17.57
C LYS A 325 3.50 13.41 16.20
N GLY A 326 3.91 12.19 15.86
CA GLY A 326 3.54 11.54 14.59
C GLY A 326 2.05 11.31 14.45
N VAL A 327 1.39 10.81 15.50
CA VAL A 327 -0.06 10.63 15.55
C VAL A 327 -0.79 11.96 15.44
N LEU A 328 -0.33 13.00 16.14
CA LEU A 328 -0.92 14.34 16.08
C LEU A 328 -0.84 14.95 14.68
N LEU A 329 0.29 14.80 13.98
CA LEU A 329 0.46 15.29 12.61
C LEU A 329 -0.54 14.64 11.65
N ALA A 330 -0.62 13.30 11.66
CA ALA A 330 -1.54 12.57 10.80
C ALA A 330 -3.01 12.91 11.12
N SER A 331 -3.34 13.09 12.41
CA SER A 331 -4.69 13.47 12.86
C SER A 331 -5.09 14.88 12.43
N ALA A 332 -4.16 15.85 12.52
CA ALA A 332 -4.39 17.21 12.07
C ALA A 332 -4.61 17.29 10.56
N ALA A 333 -3.80 16.55 9.79
CA ALA A 333 -3.95 16.45 8.34
C ALA A 333 -5.31 15.83 7.95
N GLU A 334 -5.68 14.69 8.57
CA GLU A 334 -6.99 14.06 8.33
C GLU A 334 -8.14 15.02 8.65
N SER A 335 -8.10 15.68 9.81
CA SER A 335 -9.15 16.60 10.25
C SER A 335 -9.36 17.78 9.30
N LEU A 336 -8.29 18.47 8.91
CA LEU A 336 -8.38 19.65 8.05
C LEU A 336 -8.74 19.28 6.60
N ALA A 337 -8.20 18.18 6.08
CA ALA A 337 -8.58 17.67 4.76
C ALA A 337 -10.05 17.21 4.73
N PHE A 338 -10.52 16.60 5.82
CA PHE A 338 -11.93 16.22 5.91
C PHE A 338 -12.84 17.46 5.98
N ALA A 339 -12.46 18.47 6.76
CA ALA A 339 -13.16 19.76 6.83
C ALA A 339 -13.30 20.42 5.46
N HIS A 340 -12.23 20.39 4.66
CA HIS A 340 -12.22 20.90 3.30
C HIS A 340 -13.21 20.14 2.41
N THR A 341 -13.21 18.81 2.53
CA THR A 341 -14.11 17.92 1.76
C THR A 341 -15.59 18.19 2.05
N VAL A 342 -15.93 18.43 3.32
CA VAL A 342 -17.31 18.77 3.73
C VAL A 342 -17.63 20.27 3.65
N LYS A 343 -16.77 21.04 2.97
CA LYS A 343 -16.96 22.47 2.61
C LYS A 343 -17.10 23.42 3.79
N LEU A 344 -16.38 23.16 4.88
CA LEU A 344 -16.31 24.09 6.01
C LEU A 344 -15.24 25.16 5.78
N ASP A 345 -15.41 26.31 6.45
CA ASP A 345 -14.37 27.32 6.54
C ASP A 345 -13.19 26.78 7.38
N LEU A 346 -12.06 26.53 6.73
CA LEU A 346 -10.88 25.95 7.37
C LEU A 346 -10.29 26.84 8.47
N ASN A 347 -10.41 28.16 8.36
CA ASN A 347 -9.90 29.08 9.38
C ASN A 347 -10.77 29.02 10.64
N GLN A 348 -12.10 28.98 10.47
CA GLN A 348 -13.03 28.81 11.59
C GLN A 348 -12.83 27.43 12.25
N VAL A 349 -12.63 26.37 11.45
CA VAL A 349 -12.33 25.01 11.94
C VAL A 349 -11.04 25.01 12.76
N PHE A 350 -9.98 25.63 12.23
CA PHE A 350 -8.69 25.76 12.89
C PHE A 350 -8.80 26.49 14.23
N GLU A 351 -9.47 27.65 14.24
CA GLU A 351 -9.70 28.44 15.44
C GLU A 351 -10.46 27.64 16.52
N LEU A 352 -11.53 26.94 16.14
CA LEU A 352 -12.28 26.07 17.04
C LEU A 352 -11.38 24.96 17.60
N CYS A 353 -10.64 24.27 16.74
CA CYS A 353 -9.85 23.11 17.13
C CYS A 353 -8.72 23.50 18.09
N VAL A 354 -8.00 24.59 17.81
CA VAL A 354 -6.91 25.08 18.68
C VAL A 354 -7.41 25.51 20.05
N ASN A 355 -8.61 26.12 20.13
CA ASN A 355 -9.15 26.70 21.37
C ASN A 355 -10.12 25.78 22.15
N ALA A 356 -10.19 24.50 21.77
CA ALA A 356 -11.06 23.51 22.37
C ALA A 356 -10.40 22.13 22.45
N ALA A 357 -11.21 21.06 22.53
CA ALA A 357 -10.72 19.70 22.78
C ALA A 357 -9.84 19.09 21.67
N GLY A 358 -9.62 19.79 20.55
CA GLY A 358 -8.72 19.36 19.48
C GLY A 358 -7.31 19.98 19.56
N GLY A 359 -7.07 20.87 20.54
CA GLY A 359 -5.86 21.69 20.59
C GLY A 359 -4.60 20.86 20.76
N SER A 360 -3.57 21.17 19.99
CA SER A 360 -2.23 20.57 20.12
C SER A 360 -1.16 21.49 19.58
N LYS A 361 0.07 21.37 20.09
CA LYS A 361 1.21 22.16 19.59
C LYS A 361 1.52 21.87 18.12
N VAL A 362 1.35 20.62 17.71
CA VAL A 362 1.50 20.21 16.31
C VAL A 362 0.47 20.91 15.41
N LEU A 363 -0.81 20.94 15.80
CA LEU A 363 -1.84 21.65 15.03
C LEU A 363 -1.56 23.17 15.00
N GLU A 364 -1.22 23.79 16.14
CA GLU A 364 -0.89 25.22 16.19
C GLU A 364 0.25 25.58 15.24
N LYS A 365 1.31 24.75 15.20
CA LYS A 365 2.51 25.02 14.40
C LYS A 365 2.31 24.70 12.91
N LEU A 366 1.66 23.58 12.58
CA LEU A 366 1.61 23.06 11.22
C LEU A 366 0.25 23.22 10.53
N GLY A 367 -0.83 23.47 11.28
CA GLY A 367 -2.17 23.68 10.75
C GLY A 367 -2.26 24.77 9.68
N PRO A 368 -1.68 25.97 9.88
CA PRO A 368 -1.70 27.03 8.87
C PRO A 368 -1.05 26.59 7.54
N ALA A 369 0.03 25.81 7.59
CA ALA A 369 0.69 25.28 6.41
C ALA A 369 -0.18 24.23 5.70
N ILE A 370 -0.87 23.37 6.44
CA ILE A 370 -1.83 22.39 5.88
C ILE A 370 -2.99 23.11 5.19
N ILE A 371 -3.52 24.18 5.79
CA ILE A 371 -4.62 24.97 5.21
C ILE A 371 -4.18 25.66 3.93
N ALA A 372 -3.00 26.30 3.93
CA ALA A 372 -2.43 26.91 2.73
C ALA A 372 -2.33 25.90 1.57
N GLU A 373 -1.79 24.71 1.84
CA GLU A 373 -1.67 23.65 0.84
C GLU A 373 -3.04 23.18 0.32
N LEU A 374 -4.04 23.02 1.19
CA LEU A 374 -5.41 22.66 0.80
C LEU A 374 -6.09 23.74 -0.07
N HIS A 375 -5.64 24.99 0.02
CA HIS A 375 -6.07 26.08 -0.86
C HIS A 375 -5.21 26.21 -2.13
N GLY A 376 -4.20 25.36 -2.31
CA GLY A 376 -3.26 25.43 -3.43
C GLY A 376 -2.22 26.55 -3.29
N GLU A 377 -2.03 27.08 -2.08
CA GLU A 377 -1.03 28.09 -1.76
C GLU A 377 0.28 27.43 -1.31
N LYS A 378 1.41 28.10 -1.56
CA LYS A 378 2.73 27.55 -1.21
C LYS A 378 2.93 27.56 0.30
N ALA A 379 2.95 26.38 0.93
CA ALA A 379 3.14 26.24 2.36
C ALA A 379 4.53 26.73 2.85
N ALA A 380 4.57 27.35 4.03
CA ALA A 380 5.79 27.86 4.67
C ALA A 380 6.44 26.89 5.68
N ALA A 381 5.91 25.67 5.84
CA ALA A 381 6.48 24.70 6.77
C ALA A 381 7.83 24.16 6.26
N SER A 382 8.82 24.07 7.15
CA SER A 382 10.12 23.50 6.84
C SER A 382 10.00 21.99 6.62
N GLU A 383 10.50 21.51 5.47
CA GLU A 383 10.58 20.07 5.16
C GLU A 383 11.35 19.30 6.24
N ALA A 384 12.39 19.92 6.83
CA ALA A 384 13.17 19.32 7.91
C ALA A 384 12.36 19.05 9.19
N ASP A 385 11.36 19.89 9.50
CA ASP A 385 10.49 19.70 10.68
C ASP A 385 9.57 18.47 10.49
N LEU A 386 9.03 18.29 9.28
CA LEU A 386 8.18 17.15 8.95
C LEU A 386 8.97 15.84 8.96
N GLU A 387 10.14 15.82 8.34
CA GLU A 387 11.01 14.64 8.35
C GLU A 387 11.43 14.25 9.77
N GLY A 388 11.71 15.23 10.64
CA GLY A 388 12.04 14.97 12.04
C GLY A 388 10.91 14.25 12.78
N ILE A 389 9.66 14.69 12.58
CA ILE A 389 8.49 14.03 13.16
C ILE A 389 8.33 12.60 12.62
N VAL A 390 8.48 12.40 11.31
CA VAL A 390 8.37 11.07 10.68
C VAL A 390 9.44 10.11 11.19
N ARG A 391 10.71 10.57 11.32
CA ARG A 391 11.80 9.77 11.88
C ARG A 391 11.54 9.38 13.33
N GLY A 392 11.06 10.32 14.16
CA GLY A 392 10.71 10.05 15.55
C GLY A 392 9.58 9.03 15.70
N LEU A 393 8.53 9.15 14.89
CA LEU A 393 7.44 8.16 14.85
C LEU A 393 7.94 6.78 14.40
N GLN A 394 8.76 6.73 13.35
CA GLN A 394 9.34 5.49 12.85
C GLN A 394 10.14 4.76 13.93
N ALA A 395 11.02 5.47 14.63
CA ALA A 395 11.81 4.90 15.72
C ALA A 395 10.91 4.32 16.84
N ALA A 396 9.84 5.04 17.20
CA ALA A 396 8.90 4.57 18.20
C ALA A 396 8.15 3.28 17.79
N VAL A 397 7.69 3.21 16.54
CA VAL A 397 6.99 2.02 16.00
C VAL A 397 7.93 0.82 15.91
N GLU A 398 9.17 1.03 15.45
CA GLU A 398 10.18 -0.03 15.39
C GLU A 398 10.54 -0.55 16.78
N GLU A 399 10.70 0.33 17.76
CA GLU A 399 10.94 -0.09 19.15
C GLU A 399 9.75 -0.87 19.72
N ALA A 400 8.52 -0.37 19.52
CA ALA A 400 7.32 -1.05 19.99
C ALA A 400 7.18 -2.46 19.40
N GLN A 401 7.55 -2.65 18.13
CA GLN A 401 7.60 -3.97 17.51
C GLN A 401 8.62 -4.90 18.20
N ARG A 402 9.82 -4.40 18.52
CA ARG A 402 10.84 -5.18 19.27
C ARG A 402 10.32 -5.63 20.63
N ILE A 403 9.62 -4.75 21.34
CA ILE A 403 9.06 -5.05 22.67
C ILE A 403 7.65 -5.64 22.62
N LYS A 404 7.15 -6.03 21.44
CA LYS A 404 5.81 -6.64 21.23
C LYS A 404 4.67 -5.84 21.84
N THR A 405 4.76 -4.52 21.75
CA THR A 405 3.72 -3.58 22.18
C THR A 405 2.91 -3.13 20.97
N PRO A 406 1.57 -3.32 20.97
CA PRO A 406 0.75 -2.84 19.87
C PRO A 406 0.67 -1.31 19.92
N LEU A 407 1.03 -0.64 18.83
CA LEU A 407 0.75 0.78 18.60
C LEU A 407 -0.18 0.89 17.40
N PHE A 408 -1.49 0.93 17.66
CA PHE A 408 -2.53 0.97 16.65
C PHE A 408 -2.51 2.30 15.88
N LEU A 409 -2.54 3.44 16.58
CA LEU A 409 -2.51 4.75 15.90
C LEU A 409 -1.11 5.06 15.38
N GLY A 410 -0.06 4.77 16.14
CA GLY A 410 1.32 4.97 15.72
C GLY A 410 1.63 4.27 14.39
N SER A 411 1.23 3.00 14.25
CA SER A 411 1.44 2.25 13.01
C SER A 411 0.64 2.82 11.83
N GLN A 412 -0.60 3.27 12.07
CA GLN A 412 -1.43 3.85 11.02
C GLN A 412 -0.94 5.22 10.57
N ALA A 413 -0.54 6.08 11.51
CA ALA A 413 0.10 7.35 11.22
C ALA A 413 1.36 7.15 10.37
N LEU A 414 2.20 6.18 10.73
CA LEU A 414 3.43 5.88 9.98
C LEU A 414 3.13 5.40 8.56
N ASN A 415 2.10 4.56 8.38
CA ASN A 415 1.68 4.11 7.05
C ASN A 415 1.19 5.26 6.17
N ILE A 416 0.40 6.19 6.72
CA ILE A 416 -0.06 7.38 5.98
C ILE A 416 1.14 8.24 5.58
N LEU A 417 1.99 8.60 6.53
CA LEU A 417 3.12 9.50 6.31
C LEU A 417 4.15 8.90 5.34
N ARG A 418 4.39 7.58 5.38
CA ARG A 418 5.25 6.88 4.42
C ARG A 418 4.68 6.86 3.00
N ARG A 419 3.35 6.81 2.83
CA ARG A 419 2.75 6.89 1.48
C ARG A 419 3.00 8.26 0.85
N VAL A 420 2.92 9.32 1.65
CA VAL A 420 3.14 10.70 1.20
C VAL A 420 4.62 10.96 0.88
N THR A 421 5.56 10.57 1.76
CA THR A 421 7.01 10.76 1.50
C THR A 421 7.51 9.93 0.32
N ARG A 422 6.86 8.80 0.04
CA ARG A 422 7.08 8.11 -1.24
C ARG A 422 6.59 9.01 -2.38
N SER A 423 5.35 9.49 -2.37
CA SER A 423 4.83 10.33 -3.47
C SER A 423 5.61 11.62 -3.76
N SER A 424 6.23 12.27 -2.76
CA SER A 424 6.96 13.54 -2.92
C SER A 424 8.41 13.39 -3.40
N GLN A 425 9.05 12.24 -3.17
CA GLN A 425 10.43 11.98 -3.62
C GLN A 425 10.50 11.32 -5.01
N GLY A 426 9.48 11.49 -5.86
CA GLY A 426 9.38 10.75 -7.13
C GLY A 426 9.27 9.23 -6.93
N LEU A 427 8.91 8.80 -5.73
CA LEU A 427 8.95 7.42 -5.27
C LEU A 427 7.55 6.81 -5.28
N SER A 428 7.36 5.73 -6.05
CA SER A 428 6.18 4.85 -6.01
C SER A 428 4.88 5.26 -6.70
N VAL A 429 4.94 6.00 -7.81
CA VAL A 429 3.85 5.89 -8.79
C VAL A 429 4.10 4.70 -9.72
N GLY A 430 5.31 4.52 -10.27
CA GLY A 430 5.60 3.49 -11.29
C GLY A 430 5.25 2.03 -10.95
N ALA A 431 5.66 1.49 -9.79
CA ALA A 431 5.39 0.07 -9.45
C ALA A 431 3.90 -0.20 -9.22
N VAL A 432 3.27 0.67 -8.44
CA VAL A 432 1.85 0.56 -8.12
C VAL A 432 1.04 0.85 -9.36
N GLU A 433 1.43 1.80 -10.21
CA GLU A 433 0.72 2.16 -11.45
C GLU A 433 0.90 1.11 -12.55
N ILE A 434 2.06 0.47 -12.72
CA ILE A 434 2.23 -0.63 -13.69
C ILE A 434 1.39 -1.84 -13.26
N VAL A 435 1.46 -2.23 -11.98
CA VAL A 435 0.66 -3.35 -11.46
C VAL A 435 -0.82 -2.97 -11.41
N ARG A 436 -1.18 -1.75 -11.00
CA ARG A 436 -2.57 -1.28 -10.93
C ARG A 436 -3.17 -1.09 -12.32
N ASN A 437 -2.49 -0.49 -13.28
CA ASN A 437 -2.98 -0.37 -14.66
C ASN A 437 -3.12 -1.77 -15.27
N HIS A 438 -2.16 -2.67 -15.06
CA HIS A 438 -2.29 -4.06 -15.50
C HIS A 438 -3.48 -4.79 -14.88
N PHE A 439 -3.65 -4.74 -13.55
CA PHE A 439 -4.70 -5.50 -12.88
C PHE A 439 -6.10 -4.87 -13.00
N PHE A 440 -6.21 -3.53 -13.04
CA PHE A 440 -7.50 -2.84 -13.01
C PHE A 440 -7.93 -2.27 -14.37
N ASN A 441 -7.00 -2.02 -15.31
CA ASN A 441 -7.31 -1.41 -16.60
C ASN A 441 -7.10 -2.37 -17.78
N HIS A 442 -6.06 -3.22 -17.77
CA HIS A 442 -5.79 -4.14 -18.89
C HIS A 442 -6.63 -5.44 -18.76
N GLY A 443 -7.49 -5.72 -19.74
CA GLY A 443 -8.37 -6.90 -19.77
C GLY A 443 -9.87 -6.60 -19.73
N LYS A 444 -10.26 -5.32 -19.63
CA LYS A 444 -11.64 -4.87 -19.84
C LYS A 444 -11.90 -4.59 -21.33
N PRO A 445 -13.13 -4.73 -21.84
CA PRO A 445 -13.46 -4.45 -23.24
C PRO A 445 -13.07 -3.02 -23.71
N GLU A 446 -13.06 -2.08 -22.76
CA GLU A 446 -12.78 -0.65 -22.98
C GLU A 446 -11.31 -0.27 -22.82
N SER A 447 -10.40 -1.23 -22.58
CA SER A 447 -8.98 -0.95 -22.35
C SER A 447 -8.25 -0.50 -23.61
N ASP A 448 -7.38 0.51 -23.52
CA ASP A 448 -6.51 0.93 -24.62
C ASP A 448 -5.53 -0.19 -25.00
N LYS A 449 -5.69 -0.73 -26.21
CA LYS A 449 -4.84 -1.81 -26.74
C LYS A 449 -3.38 -1.37 -26.95
N ALA A 450 -3.14 -0.09 -27.21
CA ALA A 450 -1.79 0.44 -27.39
C ALA A 450 -1.03 0.55 -26.06
N GLU A 451 -1.72 0.87 -24.97
CA GLU A 451 -1.16 0.87 -23.61
C GLU A 451 -0.84 -0.58 -23.17
N ALA A 452 -1.78 -1.51 -23.37
CA ALA A 452 -1.59 -2.92 -23.02
C ALA A 452 -0.40 -3.56 -23.76
N ALA A 453 -0.15 -3.19 -25.02
CA ALA A 453 0.98 -3.68 -25.81
C ALA A 453 2.36 -3.27 -25.24
N LYS A 454 2.43 -2.18 -24.48
CA LYS A 454 3.66 -1.69 -23.83
C LYS A 454 3.86 -2.27 -22.42
N CYS A 455 2.89 -3.01 -21.88
CA CYS A 455 2.97 -3.58 -20.54
C CYS A 455 3.68 -4.93 -20.55
N HIS A 456 4.83 -5.05 -19.87
CA HIS A 456 5.58 -6.31 -19.76
C HIS A 456 4.75 -7.50 -19.26
N LEU A 457 3.84 -7.28 -18.29
CA LEU A 457 2.98 -8.34 -17.77
C LEU A 457 1.93 -8.80 -18.78
N CYS A 458 1.43 -7.89 -19.64
CA CYS A 458 0.57 -8.26 -20.76
C CYS A 458 1.34 -9.05 -21.81
N GLN A 459 2.56 -8.62 -22.16
CA GLN A 459 3.44 -9.32 -23.11
C GLN A 459 3.77 -10.75 -22.64
N ILE A 460 4.16 -10.94 -21.37
CA ILE A 460 4.42 -12.28 -20.82
C ILE A 460 3.17 -13.17 -20.86
N ARG A 461 1.98 -12.59 -20.67
CA ARG A 461 0.70 -13.32 -20.72
C ARG A 461 0.32 -13.80 -22.12
N THR A 462 0.87 -13.21 -23.17
CA THR A 462 0.62 -13.68 -24.55
C THR A 462 1.40 -14.95 -24.87
N PHE A 463 2.42 -15.30 -24.11
CA PHE A 463 3.20 -16.51 -24.35
C PHE A 463 2.33 -17.76 -24.20
N ALA A 464 2.40 -18.66 -25.18
CA ALA A 464 1.61 -19.89 -25.20
C ALA A 464 1.78 -20.75 -23.93
N THR A 465 2.98 -20.70 -23.33
CA THR A 465 3.34 -21.46 -22.12
C THR A 465 2.98 -20.75 -20.81
N HIS A 466 2.45 -19.52 -20.82
CA HIS A 466 2.23 -18.73 -19.60
C HIS A 466 1.39 -19.44 -18.54
N LYS A 467 0.34 -20.18 -18.96
CA LYS A 467 -0.58 -20.86 -18.04
C LYS A 467 0.08 -22.02 -17.27
N SER A 468 0.95 -22.77 -17.93
CA SER A 468 1.61 -23.95 -17.36
C SER A 468 2.98 -23.63 -16.76
N LEU A 469 3.70 -22.67 -17.35
CA LEU A 469 5.07 -22.30 -17.03
C LEU A 469 5.17 -20.78 -16.91
N PRO A 470 4.60 -20.19 -15.84
CA PRO A 470 4.54 -18.74 -15.69
C PRO A 470 5.94 -18.11 -15.57
N ILE A 471 6.03 -16.85 -15.98
CA ILE A 471 7.18 -15.98 -15.70
C ILE A 471 6.74 -14.94 -14.68
N ALA A 472 7.45 -14.86 -13.55
CA ALA A 472 7.25 -13.84 -12.53
C ALA A 472 8.38 -12.79 -12.59
N ILE A 473 8.09 -11.56 -12.17
CA ILE A 473 9.08 -10.49 -11.99
C ILE A 473 8.99 -10.02 -10.54
N ILE A 474 10.09 -10.10 -9.79
CA ILE A 474 10.14 -9.79 -8.35
C ILE A 474 11.32 -8.88 -8.04
N ASN A 475 11.08 -7.74 -7.39
CA ASN A 475 12.15 -6.90 -6.84
C ASN A 475 11.89 -6.65 -5.35
N GLU A 476 12.76 -7.21 -4.51
CA GLU A 476 12.73 -7.04 -3.05
C GLU A 476 13.97 -6.28 -2.53
N VAL A 477 14.87 -5.87 -3.43
CA VAL A 477 16.19 -5.31 -3.08
C VAL A 477 16.19 -3.79 -3.17
N ASP A 478 15.75 -3.25 -4.30
CA ASP A 478 15.81 -1.83 -4.59
C ASP A 478 14.53 -1.35 -5.29
N LYS A 479 14.63 -0.21 -5.97
CA LYS A 479 13.49 0.44 -6.64
C LYS A 479 13.66 0.46 -8.16
N GLU A 480 14.58 -0.35 -8.69
CA GLU A 480 14.81 -0.47 -10.12
C GLU A 480 13.67 -1.27 -10.78
N PHE A 481 13.34 -0.92 -12.02
CA PHE A 481 12.35 -1.61 -12.85
C PHE A 481 12.99 -2.05 -14.16
N LEU A 482 12.40 -3.06 -14.81
CA LEU A 482 12.73 -3.34 -16.20
C LEU A 482 12.48 -2.09 -17.05
N LYS A 483 13.41 -1.78 -17.95
CA LYS A 483 13.34 -0.58 -18.81
C LYS A 483 12.00 -0.55 -19.56
N PRO A 484 11.23 0.55 -19.55
CA PRO A 484 9.89 0.60 -20.17
C PRO A 484 9.84 0.33 -21.68
N ASN A 485 10.97 0.50 -22.37
CA ASN A 485 11.11 0.25 -23.80
C ASN A 485 11.62 -1.16 -24.13
N PHE A 486 11.86 -1.99 -23.11
CA PHE A 486 12.12 -3.40 -23.31
C PHE A 486 10.84 -4.13 -23.73
N ARG A 487 10.96 -5.15 -24.57
CA ARG A 487 9.81 -5.95 -25.02
C ARG A 487 10.05 -7.43 -24.84
N PHE A 488 9.13 -8.10 -24.16
CA PHE A 488 9.14 -9.56 -24.09
C PHE A 488 8.69 -10.19 -25.41
N ILE A 489 9.47 -11.15 -25.91
CA ILE A 489 9.20 -11.94 -27.12
C ILE A 489 9.35 -13.45 -26.82
N ASP A 490 8.62 -14.30 -27.53
CA ASP A 490 8.66 -15.77 -27.41
C ASP A 490 9.35 -16.49 -28.56
N HIS A 491 9.79 -15.74 -29.57
CA HIS A 491 10.63 -16.17 -30.68
C HIS A 491 11.56 -15.02 -31.10
N SER A 492 12.73 -15.33 -31.65
CA SER A 492 13.65 -14.33 -32.19
C SER A 492 13.07 -13.70 -33.46
N ILE A 493 13.38 -12.42 -33.69
CA ILE A 493 12.87 -11.64 -34.81
C ILE A 493 14.07 -11.23 -35.66
N ALA A 494 14.10 -11.60 -36.94
CA ALA A 494 15.14 -11.15 -37.85
C ALA A 494 14.92 -9.70 -38.28
N ALA A 495 16.00 -8.91 -38.32
CA ALA A 495 15.99 -7.58 -38.91
C ALA A 495 15.79 -7.64 -40.43
N ASP A 496 15.33 -6.53 -41.02
CA ASP A 496 14.94 -6.46 -42.44
C ASP A 496 16.09 -6.77 -43.41
N ASP A 497 17.34 -6.56 -42.99
CA ASP A 497 18.56 -6.80 -43.76
C ASP A 497 19.14 -8.21 -43.59
N VAL A 498 18.56 -9.03 -42.71
CA VAL A 498 18.98 -10.42 -42.49
C VAL A 498 18.28 -11.34 -43.50
N PRO A 499 19.03 -12.06 -44.35
CA PRO A 499 18.43 -12.98 -45.31
C PRO A 499 17.87 -14.20 -44.58
N VAL A 500 16.54 -14.33 -44.55
CA VAL A 500 15.85 -15.51 -44.01
C VAL A 500 15.35 -16.36 -45.17
N ILE A 501 15.63 -17.68 -45.12
CA ILE A 501 15.14 -18.60 -46.14
C ILE A 501 13.61 -18.72 -46.05
N GLU A 502 12.93 -18.64 -47.20
CA GLU A 502 11.47 -18.78 -47.26
C GLU A 502 11.00 -20.17 -46.80
N ASP A 503 9.84 -20.21 -46.14
CA ASP A 503 9.26 -21.42 -45.57
C ASP A 503 9.10 -22.58 -46.57
N SER A 504 8.96 -22.28 -47.86
CA SER A 504 8.84 -23.28 -48.94
C SER A 504 10.11 -24.09 -49.19
N PHE A 505 11.27 -23.61 -48.76
CA PHE A 505 12.55 -24.33 -48.90
C PHE A 505 12.89 -25.17 -47.68
N ARG A 506 12.12 -25.07 -46.59
CA ARG A 506 12.38 -25.84 -45.38
C ARG A 506 12.22 -27.33 -45.67
N THR A 507 13.19 -28.13 -45.22
CA THR A 507 13.13 -29.59 -45.35
C THR A 507 13.02 -30.25 -43.97
N GLY A 508 12.01 -31.09 -43.81
CA GLY A 508 11.76 -31.86 -42.59
C GLY A 508 11.81 -33.36 -42.83
N CYS A 509 11.57 -34.16 -41.78
CA CYS A 509 11.40 -35.60 -41.97
C CYS A 509 10.04 -35.93 -42.60
N GLY A 510 9.99 -37.00 -43.40
CA GLY A 510 8.76 -37.57 -43.95
C GLY A 510 8.10 -38.64 -43.08
N CYS A 511 8.25 -38.58 -41.76
CA CYS A 511 7.60 -39.52 -40.83
C CYS A 511 6.08 -39.25 -40.78
N GLU A 512 5.25 -40.29 -40.81
CA GLU A 512 3.79 -40.16 -40.73
C GLU A 512 3.29 -40.33 -39.28
N GLU A 513 3.94 -41.19 -38.50
CA GLU A 513 3.61 -41.44 -37.09
C GLU A 513 4.81 -41.22 -36.17
N ASP A 514 4.55 -40.97 -34.87
CA ASP A 514 5.62 -40.74 -33.88
C ASP A 514 6.47 -41.99 -33.63
N GLU A 515 5.94 -43.18 -33.92
CA GLU A 515 6.66 -44.46 -33.82
C GLU A 515 7.74 -44.60 -34.91
N ASP A 516 7.59 -43.89 -36.04
CA ASP A 516 8.59 -43.83 -37.11
C ASP A 516 9.84 -43.05 -36.69
N CYS A 517 9.73 -42.22 -35.65
CA CYS A 517 10.83 -41.43 -35.11
C CYS A 517 11.81 -42.30 -34.31
N MET A 518 12.70 -42.97 -35.03
CA MET A 518 13.65 -43.93 -34.46
C MET A 518 15.00 -43.29 -34.09
N TYR A 519 15.54 -43.73 -32.95
CA TYR A 519 16.70 -43.16 -32.24
C TYR A 519 17.95 -42.89 -33.10
N GLY A 520 18.14 -43.59 -34.22
CA GLY A 520 19.31 -43.41 -35.07
C GLY A 520 19.08 -43.43 -36.58
N THR A 521 17.83 -43.32 -37.03
CA THR A 521 17.49 -43.34 -38.47
C THR A 521 16.70 -42.11 -38.93
N CYS A 522 16.39 -41.18 -38.01
CA CYS A 522 15.69 -39.95 -38.36
C CYS A 522 16.50 -39.09 -39.36
N GLN A 523 15.83 -38.59 -40.39
CA GLN A 523 16.41 -37.74 -41.44
C GLN A 523 16.90 -36.40 -40.90
N CYS A 524 16.28 -35.88 -39.84
CA CYS A 524 16.66 -34.64 -39.17
C CYS A 524 17.96 -34.77 -38.35
N LEU A 525 18.51 -35.97 -38.15
CA LEU A 525 19.78 -36.15 -37.45
C LEU A 525 20.99 -36.03 -38.38
N ASP A 526 22.07 -35.46 -37.88
CA ASP A 526 23.37 -35.43 -38.55
C ASP A 526 24.33 -36.47 -37.98
N GLU A 527 25.40 -36.77 -38.70
CA GLU A 527 26.44 -37.72 -38.27
C GLU A 527 27.32 -37.12 -37.17
N MET A 528 27.31 -37.74 -35.98
CA MET A 528 28.13 -37.30 -34.84
C MET A 528 29.49 -38.01 -34.80
N ALA A 529 30.54 -37.33 -34.32
CA ALA A 529 31.86 -37.91 -34.12
C ALA A 529 31.80 -38.98 -33.02
N PRO A 530 32.54 -40.11 -33.11
CA PRO A 530 32.53 -41.17 -32.09
C PRO A 530 32.90 -40.65 -30.69
N GLY A 531 32.27 -41.20 -29.64
CA GLY A 531 32.48 -40.75 -28.26
C GLY A 531 33.72 -41.36 -27.63
N SER A 532 34.24 -40.74 -26.56
CA SER A 532 35.44 -41.20 -25.81
C SER A 532 35.32 -42.64 -25.30
N ASP A 533 34.11 -43.09 -24.97
CA ASP A 533 33.87 -44.44 -24.44
C ASP A 533 33.69 -45.51 -25.54
N GLU A 534 33.73 -45.10 -26.82
CA GLU A 534 33.53 -45.95 -28.00
C GLU A 534 34.82 -46.10 -28.84
N GLU A 535 35.99 -45.76 -28.30
CA GLU A 535 37.27 -45.72 -29.04
C GLU A 535 37.82 -47.08 -29.49
N GLU A 536 37.31 -48.20 -28.99
CA GLU A 536 37.74 -49.53 -29.46
C GLU A 536 36.58 -50.27 -30.14
N SER A 537 36.63 -50.30 -31.48
CA SER A 537 35.98 -51.40 -32.20
C SER A 537 36.82 -52.66 -32.02
N MET A 538 36.16 -53.80 -31.80
CA MET A 538 36.78 -55.12 -31.58
C MET A 538 37.72 -55.57 -32.72
N ASP A 539 37.73 -54.83 -33.84
CA ASP A 539 38.43 -55.16 -35.09
C ASP A 539 39.49 -54.11 -35.50
N GLY A 540 39.83 -53.14 -34.64
CA GLY A 540 40.88 -52.15 -34.92
C GLY A 540 40.55 -51.11 -36.00
N LEU A 541 39.28 -50.97 -36.38
CA LEU A 541 38.78 -49.95 -37.30
C LEU A 541 38.33 -48.70 -36.54
N PRO A 542 38.49 -47.48 -37.12
CA PRO A 542 38.01 -46.25 -36.49
C PRO A 542 36.50 -46.32 -36.21
N ALA A 543 36.10 -45.88 -35.02
CA ALA A 543 34.71 -45.88 -34.59
C ALA A 543 33.84 -45.10 -35.58
N LYS A 544 32.80 -45.77 -36.13
CA LYS A 544 31.94 -45.20 -37.17
C LYS A 544 31.07 -44.07 -36.60
N ARG A 545 30.98 -42.95 -37.32
CA ARG A 545 29.99 -41.90 -37.08
C ARG A 545 28.57 -42.48 -37.16
N ARG A 546 27.68 -42.08 -36.26
CA ARG A 546 26.30 -42.58 -36.20
C ARG A 546 25.34 -41.44 -35.88
N LYS A 547 24.15 -41.48 -36.49
CA LYS A 547 23.03 -40.61 -36.16
C LYS A 547 22.39 -41.09 -34.86
N ARG A 548 22.21 -40.20 -33.88
CA ARG A 548 21.54 -40.51 -32.61
C ARG A 548 20.75 -39.30 -32.10
N PHE A 549 19.62 -39.51 -31.42
CA PHE A 549 18.95 -38.41 -30.72
C PHE A 549 19.87 -37.81 -29.66
N ALA A 550 19.87 -36.48 -29.56
CA ALA A 550 20.56 -35.76 -28.50
C ALA A 550 19.95 -36.06 -27.12
N TYR A 551 18.68 -36.45 -27.09
CA TYR A 551 17.90 -36.71 -25.87
C TYR A 551 17.70 -38.20 -25.58
N TYR A 552 17.40 -38.53 -24.34
CA TYR A 552 16.80 -39.83 -24.03
C TYR A 552 15.35 -39.85 -24.54
N SER A 553 14.98 -40.91 -25.26
CA SER A 553 13.66 -41.03 -25.88
C SER A 553 12.59 -41.65 -24.97
N SER A 554 12.98 -42.35 -23.91
CA SER A 554 12.06 -43.05 -23.01
C SER A 554 12.63 -43.19 -21.59
N GLY A 555 11.76 -43.60 -20.66
CA GLY A 555 12.09 -43.81 -19.26
C GLY A 555 12.12 -42.52 -18.43
N SER A 556 12.62 -42.61 -17.20
CA SER A 556 12.65 -41.49 -16.24
C SER A 556 13.55 -40.31 -16.65
N ARG A 557 14.37 -40.50 -17.69
CA ARG A 557 15.27 -39.47 -18.25
C ARG A 557 14.75 -38.89 -19.57
N ALA A 558 13.57 -39.28 -20.03
CA ALA A 558 13.03 -38.83 -21.32
C ALA A 558 13.05 -37.30 -21.45
N GLY A 559 13.56 -36.79 -22.57
CA GLY A 559 13.73 -35.35 -22.82
C GLY A 559 14.99 -34.71 -22.22
N LEU A 560 15.73 -35.41 -21.36
CA LEU A 560 17.03 -34.93 -20.88
C LEU A 560 18.11 -35.13 -21.95
N LEU A 561 18.99 -34.14 -22.07
CA LEU A 561 20.17 -34.16 -22.93
C LEU A 561 21.14 -35.25 -22.46
N ARG A 562 21.65 -36.05 -23.39
CA ARG A 562 22.58 -37.14 -23.09
C ARG A 562 23.94 -36.59 -22.67
N SER A 563 24.58 -37.28 -21.73
CA SER A 563 25.87 -36.89 -21.15
C SER A 563 26.97 -36.65 -22.20
N ARG A 564 26.97 -37.42 -23.30
CA ARG A 564 27.89 -37.23 -24.43
C ARG A 564 27.78 -35.83 -25.04
N ILE A 565 26.55 -35.36 -25.31
CA ILE A 565 26.32 -34.03 -25.87
C ILE A 565 26.60 -32.98 -24.79
N LEU A 566 26.10 -33.20 -23.57
CA LEU A 566 26.28 -32.30 -22.42
C LEU A 566 27.76 -32.04 -22.07
N ASN A 567 28.66 -32.98 -22.37
CA ASN A 567 30.10 -32.85 -22.14
C ASN A 567 30.90 -32.44 -23.39
N SER A 568 30.23 -32.17 -24.51
CA SER A 568 30.84 -31.77 -25.79
C SER A 568 30.42 -30.37 -26.22
N GLN A 569 30.99 -29.84 -27.30
CA GLN A 569 30.46 -28.66 -27.99
C GLN A 569 29.74 -29.03 -29.29
N GLU A 570 29.29 -30.28 -29.45
CA GLU A 570 28.56 -30.67 -30.65
C GLU A 570 27.18 -29.97 -30.71
N PRO A 571 26.74 -29.53 -31.90
CA PRO A 571 25.43 -28.94 -32.06
C PRO A 571 24.33 -29.99 -31.94
N ILE A 572 23.14 -29.54 -31.52
CA ILE A 572 21.95 -30.36 -31.38
C ILE A 572 21.15 -30.25 -32.68
N TYR A 573 20.84 -31.38 -33.32
CA TYR A 573 19.97 -31.43 -34.49
C TYR A 573 18.59 -31.96 -34.11
N GLU A 574 17.55 -31.16 -34.28
CA GLU A 574 16.18 -31.49 -33.90
C GLU A 574 15.20 -31.53 -35.07
N CYS A 575 14.04 -32.14 -34.85
CA CYS A 575 12.90 -31.94 -35.74
C CYS A 575 12.25 -30.57 -35.47
N HIS A 576 11.79 -29.89 -36.52
CA HIS A 576 11.13 -28.58 -36.47
C HIS A 576 9.70 -28.64 -37.00
N GLN A 577 8.98 -27.52 -36.99
CA GLN A 577 7.58 -27.43 -37.45
C GLN A 577 7.33 -27.88 -38.90
N GLY A 578 8.33 -27.84 -39.79
CA GLY A 578 8.22 -28.33 -41.17
C GLY A 578 8.39 -29.85 -41.33
N CYS A 579 8.55 -30.59 -40.23
CA CYS A 579 8.64 -32.06 -40.25
C CYS A 579 7.25 -32.71 -40.14
N GLY A 580 7.05 -33.87 -40.79
CA GLY A 580 5.80 -34.65 -40.72
C GLY A 580 5.48 -35.25 -39.34
N CYS A 581 6.50 -35.45 -38.50
CA CYS A 581 6.31 -35.98 -37.14
C CYS A 581 5.62 -34.97 -36.20
N SER A 582 4.92 -35.51 -35.19
CA SER A 582 4.12 -34.71 -34.27
C SER A 582 4.98 -33.92 -33.28
N ASN A 583 4.35 -33.01 -32.54
CA ASN A 583 5.01 -32.28 -31.47
C ASN A 583 5.51 -33.18 -30.32
N LEU A 584 5.07 -34.45 -30.24
CA LEU A 584 5.53 -35.42 -29.25
C LEU A 584 6.82 -36.16 -29.66
N CYS A 585 7.36 -35.89 -30.86
CA CYS A 585 8.63 -36.43 -31.33
C CYS A 585 9.74 -36.34 -30.27
N PRO A 586 10.40 -37.46 -29.90
CA PRO A 586 11.48 -37.44 -28.90
C PRO A 586 12.70 -36.61 -29.31
N ASN A 587 12.84 -36.27 -30.60
CA ASN A 587 13.86 -35.38 -31.14
C ASN A 587 13.39 -33.92 -31.27
N ARG A 588 12.37 -33.54 -30.51
CA ARG A 588 11.78 -32.19 -30.49
C ARG A 588 11.61 -31.75 -29.05
N VAL A 589 12.66 -31.18 -28.44
CA VAL A 589 12.66 -30.67 -27.06
C VAL A 589 12.75 -29.15 -27.05
N VAL A 590 13.75 -28.56 -27.74
CA VAL A 590 13.97 -27.10 -27.80
C VAL A 590 12.85 -26.42 -28.57
N GLU A 591 12.44 -27.00 -29.70
CA GLU A 591 11.34 -26.49 -30.54
C GLU A 591 10.01 -26.31 -29.80
N ARG A 592 9.75 -27.11 -28.75
CA ARG A 592 8.49 -27.02 -27.97
C ARG A 592 8.42 -25.74 -27.14
N GLY A 593 9.52 -25.01 -27.02
CA GLY A 593 9.66 -23.84 -26.18
C GLY A 593 9.96 -24.18 -24.72
N ARG A 594 9.97 -23.14 -23.88
CA ARG A 594 10.31 -23.21 -22.46
C ARG A 594 9.63 -24.40 -21.76
N THR A 595 10.38 -25.06 -20.89
CA THR A 595 9.98 -26.29 -20.15
C THR A 595 9.87 -26.08 -18.65
N VAL A 596 10.31 -24.93 -18.12
CA VAL A 596 10.29 -24.62 -16.68
C VAL A 596 9.65 -23.25 -16.41
N PRO A 597 8.98 -23.06 -15.25
CA PRO A 597 8.60 -21.71 -14.79
C PRO A 597 9.86 -20.90 -14.43
N LEU A 598 9.81 -19.58 -14.59
CA LEU A 598 10.96 -18.71 -14.31
C LEU A 598 10.55 -17.49 -13.48
N THR A 599 11.48 -17.00 -12.68
CA THR A 599 11.33 -15.78 -11.89
C THR A 599 12.50 -14.87 -12.21
N ILE A 600 12.23 -13.75 -12.88
CA ILE A 600 13.17 -12.65 -13.03
C ILE A 600 13.20 -11.91 -11.68
N PHE A 601 14.37 -11.81 -11.06
CA PHE A 601 14.49 -11.21 -9.74
C PHE A 601 15.62 -10.19 -9.66
N ARG A 602 15.50 -9.22 -8.76
CA ARG A 602 16.58 -8.27 -8.51
C ARG A 602 17.64 -8.88 -7.58
N THR A 603 18.88 -8.94 -8.03
CA THR A 603 20.05 -9.34 -7.23
C THR A 603 20.58 -8.15 -6.42
N GLN A 604 21.47 -8.40 -5.46
CA GLN A 604 22.04 -7.33 -4.63
C GLN A 604 23.12 -6.50 -5.36
N ASP A 605 23.82 -7.09 -6.33
CA ASP A 605 25.06 -6.56 -6.89
C ASP A 605 25.21 -6.69 -8.41
N ARG A 606 24.48 -7.62 -9.05
CA ARG A 606 24.60 -7.99 -10.47
C ARG A 606 23.39 -7.58 -11.31
N GLY A 607 22.55 -6.69 -10.79
CA GLY A 607 21.35 -6.24 -11.48
C GLY A 607 20.22 -7.26 -11.46
N TRP A 608 19.58 -7.51 -12.60
CA TRP A 608 18.48 -8.49 -12.73
C TRP A 608 19.05 -9.89 -13.00
N GLY A 609 18.56 -10.88 -12.25
CA GLY A 609 18.89 -12.30 -12.38
C GLY A 609 17.66 -13.16 -12.71
N VAL A 610 17.86 -14.45 -12.93
CA VAL A 610 16.77 -15.42 -13.13
C VAL A 610 16.94 -16.60 -12.19
N LYS A 611 15.83 -17.07 -11.61
CA LYS A 611 15.77 -18.33 -10.85
C LYS A 611 14.56 -19.16 -11.25
N CYS A 612 14.60 -20.46 -10.96
CA CYS A 612 13.48 -21.36 -11.19
C CYS A 612 12.81 -21.73 -9.85
N PRO A 613 11.48 -21.62 -9.69
CA PRO A 613 10.81 -22.00 -8.44
C PRO A 613 10.64 -23.52 -8.25
N VAL A 614 11.15 -24.34 -9.16
CA VAL A 614 11.11 -25.82 -9.09
C VAL A 614 12.50 -26.37 -9.36
N ASP A 615 12.75 -27.61 -8.92
CA ASP A 615 14.02 -28.30 -9.18
C ASP A 615 14.20 -28.57 -10.67
N ILE A 616 15.43 -28.38 -11.17
CA ILE A 616 15.83 -28.68 -12.55
C ILE A 616 16.82 -29.84 -12.53
N LYS A 617 16.64 -30.80 -13.43
CA LYS A 617 17.54 -31.94 -13.58
C LYS A 617 18.68 -31.67 -14.54
N LYS A 618 19.84 -32.28 -14.27
CA LYS A 618 20.98 -32.30 -15.20
C LYS A 618 20.54 -32.76 -16.59
N GLY A 619 20.87 -31.97 -17.60
CA GLY A 619 20.49 -32.19 -19.00
C GLY A 619 19.08 -31.73 -19.36
N GLN A 620 18.31 -31.15 -18.43
CA GLN A 620 17.00 -30.59 -18.75
C GLN A 620 17.16 -29.30 -19.56
N PHE A 621 16.37 -29.15 -20.61
CA PHE A 621 16.22 -27.89 -21.33
C PHE A 621 15.54 -26.86 -20.42
N ILE A 622 15.92 -25.58 -20.50
CA ILE A 622 15.28 -24.49 -19.74
C ILE A 622 14.45 -23.63 -20.69
N ASP A 623 15.13 -22.89 -21.56
CA ASP A 623 14.55 -21.98 -22.56
C ASP A 623 15.62 -21.60 -23.59
N ARG A 624 15.25 -20.85 -24.62
CA ARG A 624 16.20 -20.29 -25.61
C ARG A 624 16.67 -18.90 -25.19
N TYR A 625 17.88 -18.52 -25.61
CA TYR A 625 18.26 -17.11 -25.66
C TYR A 625 17.66 -16.50 -26.92
N LEU A 626 16.81 -15.47 -26.74
CA LEU A 626 16.04 -14.84 -27.80
C LEU A 626 16.48 -13.39 -27.99
N GLY A 627 16.22 -12.83 -29.16
CA GLY A 627 16.52 -11.43 -29.43
C GLY A 627 16.15 -11.01 -30.85
N GLU A 628 16.55 -9.80 -31.20
CA GLU A 628 16.61 -9.37 -32.59
C GLU A 628 17.84 -10.01 -33.26
N ILE A 629 17.65 -10.71 -34.36
CA ILE A 629 18.77 -11.26 -35.14
C ILE A 629 19.23 -10.16 -36.10
N ILE A 630 20.51 -9.80 -36.01
CA ILE A 630 21.13 -8.71 -36.75
C ILE A 630 22.42 -9.18 -37.44
N THR A 631 22.87 -8.40 -38.42
CA THR A 631 24.15 -8.62 -39.11
C THR A 631 25.34 -8.28 -38.21
N SER A 632 26.51 -8.88 -38.46
CA SER A 632 27.77 -8.53 -37.78
C SER A 632 28.11 -7.03 -37.89
N GLU A 633 27.80 -6.40 -39.03
CA GLU A 633 28.02 -4.97 -39.23
C GLU A 633 27.18 -4.12 -38.26
N GLU A 634 25.88 -4.44 -38.14
CA GLU A 634 24.96 -3.76 -37.23
C GLU A 634 25.33 -4.01 -35.75
N ALA A 635 25.74 -5.24 -35.42
CA ALA A 635 26.22 -5.58 -34.08
C ALA A 635 27.47 -4.77 -33.68
N ASN A 636 28.41 -4.62 -34.61
CA ASN A 636 29.59 -3.77 -34.40
C ASN A 636 29.24 -2.30 -34.23
N ARG A 637 28.27 -1.78 -35.00
CA ARG A 637 27.75 -0.41 -34.84
C ARG A 637 27.16 -0.22 -33.44
N ARG A 638 26.32 -1.16 -32.96
CA ARG A 638 25.72 -1.12 -31.62
C ARG A 638 26.76 -1.23 -30.51
N ARG A 639 27.79 -2.08 -30.67
CA ARG A 639 28.94 -2.15 -29.74
C ARG A 639 29.67 -0.81 -29.63
N ALA A 640 29.99 -0.19 -30.78
CA ALA A 640 30.68 1.09 -30.79
C ALA A 640 29.86 2.20 -30.09
N GLU A 641 28.54 2.23 -30.31
CA GLU A 641 27.63 3.16 -29.62
C GLU A 641 27.56 2.92 -28.11
N ALA A 642 27.54 1.65 -27.67
CA ALA A 642 27.52 1.30 -26.25
C ALA A 642 28.81 1.76 -25.54
N THR A 643 29.97 1.54 -26.16
CA THR A 643 31.28 2.00 -25.65
C THR A 643 31.32 3.52 -25.52
N VAL A 644 30.85 4.27 -26.53
CA VAL A 644 30.77 5.74 -26.47
C VAL A 644 29.82 6.21 -25.36
N ALA A 645 28.71 5.51 -25.16
CA ALA A 645 27.75 5.80 -24.10
C ALA A 645 28.17 5.34 -22.70
N SER A 646 29.38 4.77 -22.54
CA SER A 646 29.85 4.13 -21.29
C SER A 646 28.88 3.08 -20.73
N ARG A 647 28.10 2.44 -21.62
CA ARG A 647 27.22 1.32 -21.28
C ARG A 647 28.05 0.05 -21.33
N LYS A 648 28.26 -0.58 -20.17
CA LYS A 648 29.12 -1.77 -20.03
C LYS A 648 28.44 -3.09 -20.43
N ASP A 649 27.12 -3.09 -20.51
CA ASP A 649 26.34 -4.30 -20.79
C ASP A 649 25.95 -4.35 -22.28
N VAL A 650 26.50 -5.31 -23.01
CA VAL A 650 26.11 -5.62 -24.38
C VAL A 650 25.52 -7.03 -24.42
N TYR A 651 24.24 -7.14 -24.79
CA TYR A 651 23.48 -8.40 -24.77
C TYR A 651 23.53 -9.08 -26.15
N LEU A 652 24.73 -9.21 -26.72
CA LEU A 652 24.96 -9.78 -28.04
C LEU A 652 25.52 -11.19 -27.93
N PHE A 653 24.93 -12.13 -28.66
CA PHE A 653 25.48 -13.48 -28.85
C PHE A 653 25.69 -13.79 -30.32
N ALA A 654 26.93 -14.11 -30.69
CA ALA A 654 27.26 -14.51 -32.05
C ALA A 654 26.74 -15.92 -32.37
N LEU A 655 26.17 -16.07 -33.57
CA LEU A 655 25.78 -17.34 -34.17
C LEU A 655 26.94 -17.88 -35.03
N ASP A 656 28.12 -18.04 -34.41
CA ASP A 656 29.38 -18.39 -35.09
C ASP A 656 29.66 -19.90 -35.19
N LYS A 657 28.78 -20.73 -34.62
CA LYS A 657 29.03 -22.17 -34.47
C LYS A 657 29.35 -22.90 -35.78
N PHE A 658 28.74 -22.45 -36.87
CA PHE A 658 28.85 -23.07 -38.19
C PHE A 658 29.60 -22.19 -39.20
N SER A 659 30.10 -21.02 -38.78
CA SER A 659 30.88 -20.14 -39.64
C SER A 659 32.20 -20.82 -40.03
N ASP A 660 32.37 -21.03 -41.32
CA ASP A 660 33.55 -21.67 -41.90
C ASP A 660 33.84 -21.05 -43.27
N PRO A 661 34.92 -20.24 -43.39
CA PRO A 661 35.30 -19.59 -44.64
C PRO A 661 35.53 -20.55 -45.81
N GLU A 662 35.86 -21.81 -45.52
CA GLU A 662 36.12 -22.86 -46.53
C GLU A 662 34.90 -23.77 -46.75
N SER A 663 33.74 -23.44 -46.16
CA SER A 663 32.54 -24.25 -46.27
C SER A 663 32.03 -24.34 -47.72
N PRO A 664 31.58 -25.53 -48.17
CA PRO A 664 30.90 -25.67 -49.46
C PRO A 664 29.54 -24.96 -49.48
N ASP A 665 28.96 -24.67 -48.31
CA ASP A 665 27.71 -23.92 -48.18
C ASP A 665 27.99 -22.40 -48.24
N PRO A 666 27.45 -21.66 -49.23
CA PRO A 666 27.63 -20.21 -49.32
C PRO A 666 27.17 -19.44 -48.08
N LEU A 667 26.13 -19.88 -47.37
CA LEU A 667 25.62 -19.17 -46.20
C LEU A 667 26.59 -19.25 -45.02
N LEU A 668 27.30 -20.37 -44.89
CA LEU A 668 28.29 -20.58 -43.83
C LEU A 668 29.61 -19.83 -44.05
N ARG A 669 29.82 -19.27 -45.25
CA ARG A 669 30.95 -18.38 -45.58
C ARG A 669 30.67 -16.91 -45.28
N LEU A 670 29.41 -16.55 -45.01
CA LEU A 670 29.04 -15.19 -44.63
C LEU A 670 29.51 -14.90 -43.20
N ASP A 671 29.63 -13.61 -42.87
CA ASP A 671 29.86 -13.20 -41.50
C ASP A 671 28.74 -13.74 -40.59
N PRO A 672 29.05 -14.15 -39.35
CA PRO A 672 28.04 -14.67 -38.44
C PRO A 672 26.96 -13.62 -38.14
N LEU A 673 25.73 -14.07 -37.96
CA LEU A 673 24.68 -13.22 -37.40
C LEU A 673 24.86 -13.11 -35.88
N GLU A 674 24.22 -12.11 -35.27
CA GLU A 674 24.20 -11.95 -33.81
C GLU A 674 22.77 -11.83 -33.30
N VAL A 675 22.51 -12.36 -32.11
CA VAL A 675 21.24 -12.20 -31.39
C VAL A 675 21.41 -11.07 -30.38
N ASP A 676 20.69 -9.97 -30.57
CA ASP A 676 20.66 -8.82 -29.66
C ASP A 676 19.43 -8.88 -28.73
N GLY A 677 19.71 -9.07 -27.44
CA GLY A 677 18.70 -9.08 -26.40
C GLY A 677 18.41 -7.72 -25.75
N GLU A 678 19.07 -6.60 -26.14
CA GLU A 678 19.01 -5.35 -25.37
C GLU A 678 17.60 -4.76 -25.29
N TRP A 679 16.89 -4.68 -26.42
CA TRP A 679 15.57 -4.04 -26.52
C TRP A 679 14.41 -5.02 -26.54
N MET A 680 14.64 -6.25 -26.98
CA MET A 680 13.62 -7.29 -27.01
C MET A 680 14.23 -8.67 -26.78
N SER A 681 13.66 -9.44 -25.87
CA SER A 681 14.14 -10.79 -25.58
C SER A 681 13.13 -11.60 -24.74
N GLY A 682 13.44 -12.85 -24.48
CA GLY A 682 12.79 -13.68 -23.48
C GLY A 682 13.31 -13.40 -22.06
N PRO A 683 12.90 -14.20 -21.06
CA PRO A 683 13.39 -14.07 -19.68
C PRO A 683 14.89 -14.42 -19.53
N THR A 684 15.46 -15.18 -20.47
CA THR A 684 16.84 -15.70 -20.43
C THR A 684 17.90 -14.62 -20.60
N ARG A 685 17.56 -13.46 -21.18
CA ARG A 685 18.41 -12.26 -21.22
C ARG A 685 18.97 -11.87 -19.85
N PHE A 686 18.17 -12.07 -18.81
CA PHE A 686 18.48 -11.66 -17.44
C PHE A 686 19.27 -12.73 -16.67
N ILE A 687 19.71 -13.82 -17.32
CA ILE A 687 20.52 -14.84 -16.65
C ILE A 687 21.94 -14.30 -16.49
N ASN A 688 22.43 -14.26 -15.25
CA ASN A 688 23.74 -13.69 -14.93
C ASN A 688 24.91 -14.62 -15.26
N HIS A 689 26.09 -14.00 -15.35
CA HIS A 689 27.34 -14.70 -15.47
C HIS A 689 27.72 -15.46 -14.18
N SER A 690 28.30 -16.65 -14.34
CA SER A 690 29.11 -17.31 -13.32
C SER A 690 30.34 -18.00 -13.92
N CYS A 691 31.48 -17.93 -13.23
CA CYS A 691 32.68 -18.72 -13.56
C CYS A 691 32.51 -20.21 -13.19
N GLU A 692 31.55 -20.53 -12.32
CA GLU A 692 31.09 -21.90 -12.04
C GLU A 692 29.58 -21.96 -12.35
N PRO A 693 29.21 -22.00 -13.63
CA PRO A 693 27.81 -21.94 -14.02
C PRO A 693 27.10 -23.27 -13.80
N ASN A 694 25.79 -23.20 -13.54
CA ASN A 694 24.93 -24.38 -13.46
C ASN A 694 24.22 -24.69 -14.80
N MET A 695 24.37 -23.83 -15.81
CA MET A 695 23.83 -24.01 -17.16
C MET A 695 24.86 -23.71 -18.26
N ARG A 696 24.54 -24.15 -19.48
CA ARG A 696 25.34 -23.86 -20.67
C ARG A 696 24.48 -23.70 -21.92
N ILE A 697 24.95 -22.90 -22.86
CA ILE A 697 24.34 -22.70 -24.19
C ILE A 697 24.79 -23.80 -25.15
N PHE A 698 23.86 -24.28 -25.97
CA PHE A 698 24.09 -25.22 -27.05
C PHE A 698 23.47 -24.67 -28.34
N ALA A 699 24.23 -24.71 -29.44
CA ALA A 699 23.68 -24.44 -30.76
C ALA A 699 22.70 -25.54 -31.14
N ARG A 700 21.45 -25.16 -31.43
CA ARG A 700 20.41 -26.09 -31.90
C ARG A 700 20.02 -25.72 -33.33
N VAL A 701 20.11 -26.71 -34.21
CA VAL A 701 19.71 -26.63 -35.61
C VAL A 701 18.37 -27.32 -35.76
N GLY A 702 17.34 -26.55 -36.09
CA GLY A 702 16.05 -27.06 -36.52
C GLY A 702 16.08 -27.37 -38.00
N ASP A 703 16.22 -26.34 -38.83
CA ASP A 703 16.33 -26.48 -40.27
C ASP A 703 17.79 -26.72 -40.70
N LYS A 704 18.03 -27.78 -41.46
CA LYS A 704 19.37 -28.09 -41.99
C LYS A 704 19.74 -27.25 -43.20
N VAL A 705 18.75 -26.64 -43.86
CA VAL A 705 18.96 -25.78 -45.03
C VAL A 705 19.63 -24.48 -44.63
N ASP A 706 19.38 -23.99 -43.42
CA ASP A 706 20.00 -22.79 -42.88
C ASP A 706 20.65 -23.07 -41.51
N LYS A 707 21.92 -23.48 -41.53
CA LYS A 707 22.72 -23.61 -40.31
C LYS A 707 23.28 -22.27 -39.82
N HIS A 708 23.27 -21.24 -40.67
CA HIS A 708 23.70 -19.89 -40.33
C HIS A 708 22.75 -19.28 -39.30
N LEU A 709 21.45 -19.56 -39.43
CA LEU A 709 20.42 -19.21 -38.45
C LEU A 709 20.06 -20.39 -37.51
N HIS A 710 20.78 -20.51 -36.40
CA HIS A 710 20.52 -21.53 -35.37
C HIS A 710 20.08 -20.95 -34.02
N ASP A 711 19.40 -21.77 -33.21
CA ASP A 711 18.94 -21.39 -31.87
C ASP A 711 20.06 -21.50 -30.82
N LEU A 712 20.04 -20.63 -29.82
CA LEU A 712 20.88 -20.70 -28.62
C LEU A 712 20.07 -21.33 -27.48
N ALA A 713 20.22 -22.63 -27.26
CA ALA A 713 19.43 -23.40 -26.29
C ALA A 713 20.15 -23.55 -24.95
N LEU A 714 19.51 -23.16 -23.83
CA LEU A 714 20.08 -23.29 -22.49
C LEU A 714 19.68 -24.61 -21.84
N PHE A 715 20.69 -25.38 -21.40
CA PHE A 715 20.52 -26.65 -20.69
C PHE A 715 21.25 -26.63 -19.35
N ALA A 716 20.67 -27.28 -18.34
CA ALA A 716 21.31 -27.47 -17.04
C ALA A 716 22.46 -28.48 -17.17
N ILE A 717 23.64 -28.17 -16.64
CA ILE A 717 24.80 -29.08 -16.64
C ILE A 717 24.96 -29.87 -15.33
N GLU A 718 24.14 -29.54 -14.35
CA GLU A 718 23.98 -30.22 -13.06
C GLU A 718 22.52 -30.17 -12.58
N ASP A 719 22.21 -30.84 -11.46
CA ASP A 719 20.90 -30.70 -10.81
C ASP A 719 20.87 -29.35 -10.08
N ILE A 720 19.86 -28.54 -10.35
CA ILE A 720 19.70 -27.17 -9.80
C ILE A 720 18.51 -27.18 -8.85
N ALA A 721 18.70 -26.69 -7.62
CA ALA A 721 17.64 -26.67 -6.62
C ALA A 721 16.62 -25.55 -6.89
N ALA A 722 15.36 -25.77 -6.50
CA ALA A 722 14.34 -24.75 -6.52
C ALA A 722 14.79 -23.48 -5.78
N GLY A 723 14.70 -22.33 -6.46
CA GLY A 723 15.05 -21.01 -5.94
C GLY A 723 16.52 -20.61 -6.15
N GLU A 724 17.37 -21.52 -6.61
CA GLU A 724 18.76 -21.23 -6.96
C GLU A 724 18.83 -20.33 -8.21
N GLU A 725 19.81 -19.41 -8.21
CA GLU A 725 20.04 -18.52 -9.35
C GLU A 725 20.57 -19.33 -10.54
N LEU A 726 19.90 -19.18 -11.68
CA LEU A 726 20.38 -19.73 -12.94
C LEU A 726 21.53 -18.86 -13.44
N THR A 727 22.63 -19.48 -13.85
CA THR A 727 23.81 -18.78 -14.37
C THR A 727 24.46 -19.55 -15.52
N PHE A 728 25.10 -18.83 -16.45
CA PHE A 728 25.93 -19.43 -17.49
C PHE A 728 27.22 -18.63 -17.71
N ASP A 729 28.20 -19.23 -18.37
CA ASP A 729 29.45 -18.57 -18.70
C ASP A 729 29.32 -17.74 -19.99
N TYR A 730 29.37 -16.42 -19.87
CA TYR A 730 29.29 -15.48 -21.00
C TYR A 730 30.44 -15.63 -22.01
N THR A 731 31.60 -16.16 -21.57
CA THR A 731 32.79 -16.25 -22.43
C THR A 731 32.91 -17.60 -23.14
N GLY A 732 31.97 -18.52 -22.90
CA GLY A 732 31.95 -19.85 -23.51
C GLY A 732 33.19 -20.70 -23.19
N GLY A 733 33.90 -20.42 -22.09
CA GLY A 733 35.10 -21.17 -21.69
C GLY A 733 36.39 -20.81 -22.44
N ARG A 734 36.49 -19.63 -23.07
CA ARG A 734 37.73 -19.11 -23.70
C ARG A 734 38.78 -18.67 -22.67
N GLU A 735 39.18 -19.57 -21.77
CA GLU A 735 40.14 -19.27 -20.67
C GLU A 735 41.51 -18.81 -21.17
N ARG A 736 41.98 -19.29 -22.33
CA ARG A 736 43.33 -18.99 -22.85
C ARG A 736 43.52 -17.57 -23.39
N GLU A 737 42.45 -16.91 -23.82
CA GLU A 737 42.52 -15.54 -24.37
C GLU A 737 42.49 -14.50 -23.24
N LEU A 738 41.71 -14.75 -22.19
CA LEU A 738 41.59 -13.88 -21.01
C LEU A 738 42.88 -13.81 -20.18
N ASP A 739 43.61 -14.93 -20.04
CA ASP A 739 44.86 -14.98 -19.27
C ASP A 739 45.97 -14.08 -19.84
N GLN A 740 45.96 -13.79 -21.14
CA GLN A 740 46.96 -12.90 -21.76
C GLN A 740 46.62 -11.42 -21.56
N ASP A 741 45.33 -11.08 -21.57
CA ASP A 741 44.86 -9.69 -21.54
C ASP A 741 44.80 -9.11 -20.12
N VAL A 742 44.56 -9.94 -19.10
CA VAL A 742 44.59 -9.52 -17.67
C VAL A 742 45.99 -9.06 -17.23
N HIS A 743 47.04 -9.53 -17.90
CA HIS A 743 48.43 -9.14 -17.63
C HIS A 743 48.91 -7.93 -18.45
N ASP A 744 48.09 -7.40 -19.37
CA ASP A 744 48.34 -6.18 -20.13
C ASP A 744 47.68 -4.96 -19.43
N PRO A 745 48.46 -4.02 -18.86
CA PRO A 745 47.92 -2.89 -18.11
C PRO A 745 47.03 -1.93 -18.92
N GLU A 746 47.16 -1.91 -20.24
CA GLU A 746 46.32 -1.08 -21.11
C GLU A 746 44.98 -1.77 -21.39
N LYS A 747 44.96 -3.10 -21.57
CA LYS A 747 43.73 -3.86 -21.79
C LYS A 747 42.92 -4.06 -20.51
N ALA A 748 43.59 -4.26 -19.37
CA ALA A 748 42.94 -4.46 -18.07
C ALA A 748 42.07 -3.27 -17.61
N LYS A 749 42.30 -2.06 -18.13
CA LYS A 749 41.50 -0.85 -17.81
C LYS A 749 40.09 -0.90 -18.40
N ASP A 750 39.93 -1.58 -19.52
CA ASP A 750 38.66 -1.69 -20.25
C ASP A 750 37.88 -2.97 -19.88
N MET A 751 38.47 -3.82 -19.04
CA MET A 751 37.86 -5.08 -18.64
C MET A 751 36.75 -4.92 -17.59
N THR A 752 35.73 -5.77 -17.67
CA THR A 752 34.62 -5.76 -16.70
C THR A 752 34.90 -6.70 -15.52
N ILE A 753 34.86 -6.17 -14.30
CA ILE A 753 35.07 -6.95 -13.06
C ILE A 753 33.96 -7.98 -12.90
N CYS A 754 34.35 -9.24 -12.66
CA CYS A 754 33.42 -10.33 -12.41
C CYS A 754 32.92 -10.31 -10.96
N LEU A 755 31.60 -10.18 -10.80
CA LEU A 755 30.92 -10.16 -9.50
C LEU A 755 30.23 -11.49 -9.16
N CYS A 756 30.59 -12.60 -9.81
CA CYS A 756 29.83 -13.85 -9.66
C CYS A 756 29.94 -14.52 -8.27
N GLY A 757 30.95 -14.16 -7.48
CA GLY A 757 31.15 -14.72 -6.14
C GLY A 757 31.58 -16.20 -6.09
N ALA A 758 31.83 -16.83 -7.25
CA ALA A 758 32.23 -18.23 -7.32
C ALA A 758 33.62 -18.46 -6.66
N PRO A 759 33.81 -19.56 -5.91
CA PRO A 759 35.12 -19.95 -5.35
C PRO A 759 36.26 -19.95 -6.38
N ARG A 760 35.99 -20.35 -7.63
CA ARG A 760 36.95 -20.33 -8.74
C ARG A 760 36.64 -19.21 -9.75
N CYS A 761 36.46 -17.99 -9.26
CA CYS A 761 36.21 -16.81 -10.10
C CYS A 761 37.48 -16.37 -10.86
N ARG A 762 37.32 -16.05 -12.16
CA ARG A 762 38.39 -15.51 -13.03
C ARG A 762 38.73 -14.03 -12.78
N GLY A 763 37.94 -13.33 -11.97
CA GLY A 763 38.14 -11.92 -11.63
C GLY A 763 37.61 -10.93 -12.67
N PHE A 764 37.66 -11.25 -13.97
CA PHE A 764 37.18 -10.41 -15.07
C PHE A 764 36.38 -11.21 -16.11
N LEU A 765 35.54 -10.52 -16.90
CA LEU A 765 34.66 -11.14 -17.89
C LEU A 765 35.20 -11.05 -19.33
N TRP A 766 35.75 -9.91 -19.74
CA TRP A 766 36.43 -9.63 -21.01
C TRP A 766 37.13 -8.29 -20.89
#